data_AF-A0A0D2PK21-F1
#
_entry.id   AF-A0A0D2PK21-F1
#
_cell.length_a   1.000
_cell.length_b   1.000
_cell.length_c   1.000
_cell.angle_alpha   90.00
_cell.angle_beta   90.00
_cell.angle_gamma   90.00
#
_symmetry.space_group_name_H-M   'P 1'
#
loop_
_entity.id
_entity.type
_entity.pdbx_description
1 polymer ?
#
loop_
_entity_poly.entity_id
_entity_poly.type
_entity_poly.pdbx_seq_one_letter_code
_entity_poly.pdbx_strand_id
1 'polypeptide(L)'
;MHVHTLPSMAKYMARFSLILSKTMKLEVDFSNLKFNVIKDIPCTDKDKKPVYKDGKLCIHSDGTGYISEDLALKCPKDVFKGRIMNGANVEIGPIGALMGESPDTMQADSYCRVPPLLIQIRFFYEGYAVKGTLLVNKKLPSRTIQVRRSMVKVEPDSNLSNICTRNSLEVVTTSNQPKRASLSKYLIMLLSYGGVPDNFFMDILKNALEESQGAFSNKRTALRVALNRGGLDELLAAKMILSGIPLDESYLQYRMSIMLNEERKGLLSGKLPITDSYHLMGTVDPSGVLESDEVSIILDNGQISGKVLVYRHPGIHFGDVHILTARYVKELDEFVGDAKYAIFFPCNGPRSLADEMAGGDFDGDMFFVSKNPQLLDYFKVSEPWTENCTTPEGPSRRPSEFSDEELESELFESFLKTRFQPSYAMGVAADNWSAIMDRFLTVEDSNSSEKTLMKENLKKLIDLYYEALDASKTGKKVKVPEELRVALFPHYMERENSFKSTSILGKIYDHVKAYQEEVSRKEVRKLPFFNVEVSEECRSKWTALYEQYRKDMTYVLSSGNKEKNDAAADALYDKYKKELYGGAELVVRQRPMNQISEEAFAIYNICYDYAIKINDVGKCGFAWKVAGSALLNLHVLGLDEKTLSCAPSVLKELFS
;
A
#
# COMPACT_ATOMS: atom_id res chain seq x y z
N MET A 1 1.21 16.35 -24.10
CA MET A 1 0.36 15.22 -24.51
C MET A 1 -0.66 15.74 -25.52
N HIS A 2 -0.82 15.06 -26.65
CA HIS A 2 -1.77 15.44 -27.72
C HIS A 2 -3.13 14.77 -27.51
N VAL A 3 -3.82 15.09 -26.41
CA VAL A 3 -5.04 14.38 -25.97
C VAL A 3 -6.23 14.53 -26.91
N HIS A 4 -6.26 15.55 -27.78
CA HIS A 4 -7.30 15.73 -28.78
C HIS A 4 -7.38 14.57 -29.79
N THR A 5 -6.30 13.81 -29.95
CA THR A 5 -6.21 12.63 -30.83
C THR A 5 -6.96 11.40 -30.30
N LEU A 6 -7.48 11.46 -29.07
CA LEU A 6 -8.12 10.30 -28.44
C LEU A 6 -9.46 9.96 -29.10
N PRO A 7 -9.88 8.68 -29.08
CA PRO A 7 -11.06 8.25 -29.82
C PRO A 7 -12.39 8.54 -29.11
N SER A 8 -12.37 8.96 -27.83
CA SER A 8 -13.59 9.25 -27.06
C SER A 8 -13.35 10.25 -25.93
N MET A 9 -14.41 10.95 -25.52
CA MET A 9 -14.38 11.85 -24.37
C MET A 9 -14.09 11.14 -23.04
N ALA A 10 -14.57 9.90 -22.89
CA ALA A 10 -14.27 9.09 -21.69
C ALA A 10 -12.77 8.82 -21.55
N LYS A 11 -12.09 8.45 -22.66
CA LYS A 11 -10.64 8.27 -22.68
C LYS A 11 -9.91 9.59 -22.47
N TYR A 12 -10.40 10.67 -23.05
CA TYR A 12 -9.87 12.03 -22.84
C TYR A 12 -9.86 12.39 -21.35
N MET A 13 -11.01 12.27 -20.69
CA MET A 13 -11.15 12.52 -19.25
C MET A 13 -10.25 11.62 -18.40
N ALA A 14 -10.18 10.33 -18.73
CA ALA A 14 -9.33 9.39 -17.99
C ALA A 14 -7.84 9.75 -18.05
N ARG A 15 -7.37 10.48 -19.07
CA ARG A 15 -5.95 10.88 -19.20
C ARG A 15 -5.53 12.02 -18.27
N PHE A 16 -6.44 12.86 -17.78
CA PHE A 16 -6.08 13.89 -16.78
C PHE A 16 -5.52 13.29 -15.48
N SER A 17 -5.94 12.06 -15.14
CA SER A 17 -5.39 11.33 -14.00
C SER A 17 -3.88 11.09 -14.09
N LEU A 18 -3.30 11.08 -15.31
CA LEU A 18 -1.87 10.91 -15.51
C LEU A 18 -1.09 12.11 -14.97
N ILE A 19 -1.60 13.33 -15.20
CA ILE A 19 -0.96 14.59 -14.77
C ILE A 19 -1.17 14.84 -13.27
N LEU A 20 -2.34 14.42 -12.75
CA LEU A 20 -2.66 14.56 -11.33
C LEU A 20 -2.07 13.45 -10.44
N SER A 21 -1.31 12.53 -11.05
CA SER A 21 -0.70 11.41 -10.32
C SER A 21 0.34 11.94 -9.33
N LYS A 22 0.34 11.40 -8.11
CA LYS A 22 1.40 11.68 -7.12
C LYS A 22 2.68 10.96 -7.56
N THR A 23 3.63 11.70 -8.11
CA THR A 23 4.86 11.17 -8.72
C THR A 23 6.11 11.91 -8.22
N MET A 24 7.26 11.25 -8.38
CA MET A 24 8.59 11.84 -8.24
C MET A 24 9.19 11.98 -9.63
N LYS A 25 9.66 13.19 -9.99
CA LYS A 25 10.37 13.38 -11.27
C LYS A 25 11.78 12.81 -11.17
N LEU A 26 12.17 12.02 -12.16
CA LEU A 26 13.53 11.50 -12.31
C LEU A 26 14.37 12.45 -13.14
N GLU A 27 15.56 12.81 -12.64
CA GLU A 27 16.52 13.67 -13.35
C GLU A 27 17.21 12.89 -14.49
N VAL A 28 16.62 12.98 -15.68
CA VAL A 28 17.11 12.34 -16.90
C VAL A 28 17.39 13.42 -17.95
N ASP A 29 18.58 13.35 -18.53
CA ASP A 29 18.89 14.12 -19.73
C ASP A 29 18.20 13.45 -20.93
N PHE A 30 17.26 14.16 -21.54
CA PHE A 30 16.45 13.65 -22.64
C PHE A 30 17.11 13.84 -24.02
N SER A 31 18.16 14.67 -24.14
CA SER A 31 18.76 15.01 -25.44
C SER A 31 19.40 13.80 -26.15
N ASN A 32 19.87 12.81 -25.39
CA ASN A 32 20.48 11.58 -25.91
C ASN A 32 19.71 10.33 -25.48
N LEU A 33 18.40 10.43 -25.23
CA LEU A 33 17.58 9.28 -24.86
C LEU A 33 17.21 8.46 -26.10
N LYS A 34 17.50 7.15 -26.08
CA LYS A 34 17.03 6.21 -27.09
C LYS A 34 15.64 5.70 -26.72
N PHE A 35 14.61 6.38 -27.21
CA PHE A 35 13.22 5.99 -27.01
C PHE A 35 12.73 5.10 -28.16
N ASN A 36 12.27 3.88 -27.84
CA ASN A 36 11.75 2.94 -28.83
C ASN A 36 10.35 2.45 -28.44
N VAL A 37 9.41 2.50 -29.39
CA VAL A 37 8.11 1.84 -29.25
C VAL A 37 8.18 0.45 -29.88
N ILE A 38 8.20 -0.58 -29.05
CA ILE A 38 8.25 -1.99 -29.46
C ILE A 38 6.83 -2.60 -29.54
N LYS A 39 6.70 -3.73 -30.25
CA LYS A 39 5.42 -4.44 -30.37
C LYS A 39 5.05 -5.13 -29.06
N ASP A 40 3.76 -5.26 -28.79
CA ASP A 40 3.26 -6.16 -27.76
C ASP A 40 3.44 -7.63 -28.15
N ILE A 41 3.58 -8.50 -27.15
CA ILE A 41 3.67 -9.95 -27.34
C ILE A 41 2.24 -10.49 -27.50
N PRO A 42 1.87 -11.05 -28.66
CA PRO A 42 0.52 -11.55 -28.89
C PRO A 42 0.28 -12.85 -28.11
N CYS A 43 -0.94 -13.04 -27.61
CA CYS A 43 -1.41 -14.36 -27.17
C CYS A 43 -1.60 -15.26 -28.40
N THR A 44 -1.29 -16.55 -28.24
CA THR A 44 -1.38 -17.51 -29.36
C THR A 44 -2.15 -18.75 -28.99
N ASP A 45 -2.91 -19.29 -29.95
CA ASP A 45 -3.60 -20.56 -29.80
C ASP A 45 -2.64 -21.76 -29.91
N LYS A 46 -3.20 -22.99 -29.86
CA LYS A 46 -2.41 -24.23 -29.98
C LYS A 46 -1.67 -24.34 -31.32
N ASP A 47 -2.12 -23.65 -32.36
CA ASP A 47 -1.51 -23.60 -33.69
C ASP A 47 -0.56 -22.41 -33.86
N LYS A 48 -0.22 -21.70 -32.78
CA LYS A 48 0.61 -20.48 -32.74
C LYS A 48 0.03 -19.30 -33.53
N LYS A 49 -1.29 -19.27 -33.74
CA LYS A 49 -1.96 -18.13 -34.38
C LYS A 49 -2.37 -17.08 -33.35
N PRO A 50 -2.27 -15.78 -33.68
CA PRO A 50 -2.68 -14.71 -32.76
C PRO A 50 -4.17 -14.80 -32.38
N VAL A 51 -4.46 -14.68 -31.08
CA VAL A 51 -5.82 -14.71 -30.55
C VAL A 51 -6.42 -13.31 -30.54
N TYR A 52 -7.67 -13.19 -31.00
CA TYR A 52 -8.43 -11.94 -30.99
C TYR A 52 -9.71 -12.10 -30.17
N LYS A 53 -10.02 -11.10 -29.37
CA LYS A 53 -11.26 -10.99 -28.59
C LYS A 53 -11.93 -9.64 -28.92
N ASP A 54 -13.18 -9.66 -29.36
CA ASP A 54 -13.92 -8.47 -29.82
C ASP A 54 -13.15 -7.59 -30.83
N GLY A 55 -12.43 -8.25 -31.76
CA GLY A 55 -11.61 -7.59 -32.77
C GLY A 55 -10.30 -6.98 -32.25
N LYS A 56 -10.01 -7.07 -30.96
CA LYS A 56 -8.74 -6.64 -30.35
C LYS A 56 -7.80 -7.83 -30.19
N LEU A 57 -6.52 -7.62 -30.48
CA LEU A 57 -5.47 -8.61 -30.28
C LEU A 57 -5.27 -8.83 -28.77
N CYS A 58 -5.39 -10.08 -28.32
CA CYS A 58 -5.01 -10.46 -26.96
C CYS A 58 -3.49 -10.42 -26.83
N ILE A 59 -2.98 -9.86 -25.73
CA ILE A 59 -1.55 -9.65 -25.52
C ILE A 59 -1.10 -10.16 -24.15
N HIS A 60 0.11 -10.69 -24.10
CA HIS A 60 0.77 -11.12 -22.88
C HIS A 60 1.44 -9.97 -22.14
N SER A 61 1.77 -8.88 -22.83
CA SER A 61 2.67 -7.84 -22.31
C SER A 61 2.01 -6.52 -21.94
N ASP A 62 0.72 -6.54 -21.61
CA ASP A 62 -0.02 -5.30 -21.39
C ASP A 62 0.56 -4.48 -20.23
N GLY A 63 1.06 -3.27 -20.51
CA GLY A 63 1.47 -2.32 -19.48
C GLY A 63 2.92 -2.40 -19.05
N THR A 64 3.75 -3.28 -19.64
CA THR A 64 5.17 -3.43 -19.24
C THR A 64 6.16 -3.25 -20.38
N GLY A 65 7.28 -2.57 -20.11
CA GLY A 65 8.36 -2.27 -21.04
C GLY A 65 9.73 -2.46 -20.40
N TYR A 66 10.78 -1.91 -21.01
CA TYR A 66 12.16 -2.06 -20.53
C TYR A 66 12.87 -0.72 -20.34
N ILE A 67 13.78 -0.68 -19.37
CA ILE A 67 14.70 0.43 -19.12
C ILE A 67 16.13 -0.09 -19.00
N SER A 68 17.09 0.63 -19.56
CA SER A 68 18.51 0.30 -19.41
C SER A 68 18.98 0.49 -17.96
N GLU A 69 19.94 -0.32 -17.55
CA GLU A 69 20.46 -0.36 -16.18
C GLU A 69 20.95 1.03 -15.70
N ASP A 70 21.64 1.79 -16.55
CA ASP A 70 22.17 3.11 -16.23
C ASP A 70 21.09 4.15 -15.89
N LEU A 71 19.92 4.07 -16.54
CA LEU A 71 18.79 4.94 -16.22
C LEU A 71 18.05 4.46 -14.98
N ALA A 72 17.90 3.15 -14.81
CA ALA A 72 17.26 2.56 -13.63
C ALA A 72 18.04 2.86 -12.34
N LEU A 73 19.37 2.88 -12.40
CA LEU A 73 20.26 3.23 -11.28
C LEU A 73 20.06 4.65 -10.75
N LYS A 74 19.53 5.57 -11.57
CA LYS A 74 19.17 6.92 -11.12
C LYS A 74 17.93 6.91 -10.24
N CYS A 75 17.09 5.88 -10.33
CA CYS A 75 15.87 5.77 -9.55
C CYS A 75 16.22 5.35 -8.10
N PRO A 76 15.77 6.10 -7.08
CA PRO A 76 15.94 5.68 -5.70
C PRO A 76 15.15 4.38 -5.43
N LYS A 77 15.64 3.57 -4.49
CA LYS A 77 14.88 2.43 -3.97
C LYS A 77 13.73 2.90 -3.08
N ASP A 78 12.75 2.02 -2.87
CA ASP A 78 11.66 2.23 -1.91
C ASP A 78 10.78 3.45 -2.19
N VAL A 79 10.56 3.75 -3.48
CA VAL A 79 9.59 4.77 -3.88
C VAL A 79 8.19 4.18 -3.75
N PHE A 80 7.30 4.92 -3.09
CA PHE A 80 5.88 4.60 -3.00
C PHE A 80 5.04 5.89 -3.04
N LYS A 81 4.08 5.95 -3.96
CA LYS A 81 3.25 7.15 -4.20
C LYS A 81 4.07 8.43 -4.41
N GLY A 82 5.19 8.31 -5.12
CA GLY A 82 6.11 9.42 -5.43
C GLY A 82 6.94 9.91 -4.24
N ARG A 83 6.96 9.20 -3.11
CA ARG A 83 7.80 9.51 -1.95
C ARG A 83 8.78 8.39 -1.68
N ILE A 84 10.00 8.72 -1.27
CA ILE A 84 10.99 7.75 -0.80
C ILE A 84 10.57 7.35 0.62
N MET A 85 10.21 6.07 0.82
CA MET A 85 9.72 5.57 2.10
C MET A 85 10.82 5.50 3.16
N ASN A 86 12.06 5.30 2.73
CA ASN A 86 13.24 5.41 3.56
C ASN A 86 13.79 6.82 3.45
N GLY A 87 13.34 7.71 4.34
CA GLY A 87 13.94 9.03 4.57
C GLY A 87 15.36 8.93 5.12
N ALA A 88 16.27 8.30 4.38
CA ALA A 88 17.62 8.82 4.30
C ALA A 88 17.55 9.99 3.29
N ASN A 89 17.05 11.15 3.70
CA ASN A 89 18.01 12.15 4.16
C ASN A 89 19.29 11.51 4.70
N VAL A 90 20.17 11.10 3.78
CA VAL A 90 21.59 11.39 3.99
C VAL A 90 21.72 12.92 3.88
N GLU A 91 21.06 13.65 4.78
CA GLU A 91 21.75 14.79 5.35
C GLU A 91 22.85 14.13 6.15
N ILE A 92 24.05 14.26 5.62
CA ILE A 92 25.29 13.98 6.32
C ILE A 92 25.17 14.70 7.66
N GLY A 93 24.76 13.96 8.69
CA GLY A 93 24.95 14.39 10.07
C GLY A 93 26.45 14.67 10.26
N PRO A 94 26.81 15.56 11.20
CA PRO A 94 28.14 16.17 11.31
C PRO A 94 29.24 15.21 11.82
N ILE A 95 29.21 13.95 11.39
CA ILE A 95 30.25 12.96 11.62
C ILE A 95 31.25 12.98 10.44
N GLY A 96 30.84 13.39 9.25
CA GLY A 96 31.75 13.59 8.10
C GLY A 96 32.65 14.82 8.22
N ALA A 97 32.29 15.83 9.03
CA ALA A 97 33.09 17.03 9.20
C ALA A 97 34.31 16.85 10.13
N LEU A 98 34.41 15.72 10.83
CA LEU A 98 35.53 15.41 11.73
C LEU A 98 36.67 14.62 11.07
N MET A 99 36.43 14.10 9.86
CA MET A 99 37.43 13.43 9.03
C MET A 99 37.58 14.28 7.78
N GLY A 100 38.60 15.13 7.73
CA GLY A 100 38.83 16.08 6.64
C GLY A 100 39.10 15.41 5.30
N GLU A 101 38.05 14.88 4.67
CA GLU A 101 38.09 14.26 3.36
C GLU A 101 37.64 15.26 2.29
N SER A 102 38.48 15.40 1.28
CA SER A 102 38.32 16.30 0.14
C SER A 102 37.10 15.95 -0.73
N PRO A 103 36.56 16.92 -1.49
CA PRO A 103 35.35 16.74 -2.31
C PRO A 103 35.46 15.69 -3.43
N ASP A 104 36.67 15.24 -3.76
CA ASP A 104 36.94 14.32 -4.87
C ASP A 104 36.63 12.84 -4.55
N THR A 105 36.30 12.50 -3.30
CA THR A 105 35.93 11.12 -2.93
C THR A 105 34.44 10.81 -3.16
N MET A 106 33.61 11.80 -3.52
CA MET A 106 32.16 11.61 -3.76
C MET A 106 31.82 10.79 -5.02
N GLN A 107 32.82 10.45 -5.86
CA GLN A 107 32.63 9.56 -7.01
C GLN A 107 32.81 8.07 -6.68
N ALA A 108 33.34 7.71 -5.51
CA ALA A 108 33.69 6.32 -5.20
C ALA A 108 32.54 5.47 -4.63
N ASP A 109 31.45 6.09 -4.13
CA ASP A 109 30.29 5.36 -3.55
C ASP A 109 29.26 4.87 -4.59
N SER A 110 29.53 5.06 -5.90
CA SER A 110 28.55 4.72 -6.96
C SER A 110 28.55 3.24 -7.38
N TYR A 111 29.44 2.40 -6.84
CA TYR A 111 29.66 1.03 -7.33
C TYR A 111 28.82 -0.07 -6.66
N CYS A 112 27.93 0.27 -5.71
CA CYS A 112 27.10 -0.73 -4.99
C CYS A 112 25.59 -0.41 -4.93
N ARG A 113 25.04 0.32 -5.91
CA ARG A 113 23.58 0.48 -6.01
C ARG A 113 23.01 -0.56 -6.95
N VAL A 114 22.25 -1.52 -6.42
CA VAL A 114 21.37 -2.39 -7.22
C VAL A 114 20.15 -1.57 -7.64
N PRO A 115 19.75 -1.52 -8.93
CA PRO A 115 18.56 -0.77 -9.34
C PRO A 115 17.26 -1.45 -8.85
N PRO A 116 16.14 -0.71 -8.70
CA PRO A 116 14.83 -1.33 -8.54
C PRO A 116 14.50 -2.18 -9.78
N LEU A 117 14.01 -3.40 -9.59
CA LEU A 117 13.72 -4.35 -10.67
C LEU A 117 12.60 -3.83 -11.60
N LEU A 118 11.50 -3.34 -11.02
CA LEU A 118 10.40 -2.69 -11.75
C LEU A 118 10.22 -1.25 -11.27
N ILE A 119 9.93 -0.36 -12.23
CA ILE A 119 9.63 1.04 -11.98
C ILE A 119 8.28 1.36 -12.62
N GLN A 120 7.27 1.67 -11.79
CA GLN A 120 5.99 2.16 -12.28
C GLN A 120 6.12 3.65 -12.64
N ILE A 121 5.81 3.99 -13.89
CA ILE A 121 6.10 5.31 -14.45
C ILE A 121 4.89 6.00 -15.06
N ARG A 122 4.95 7.33 -15.10
CA ARG A 122 4.25 8.19 -16.06
C ARG A 122 5.34 8.87 -16.88
N PHE A 123 5.32 8.68 -18.19
CA PHE A 123 6.38 9.20 -19.05
C PHE A 123 5.80 10.06 -20.16
N PHE A 124 6.26 11.30 -20.22
CA PHE A 124 5.88 12.30 -21.20
C PHE A 124 7.11 12.60 -22.05
N TYR A 125 7.02 12.36 -23.35
CA TYR A 125 8.16 12.50 -24.24
C TYR A 125 7.69 12.89 -25.64
N GLU A 126 8.11 14.04 -26.16
CA GLU A 126 7.85 14.47 -27.55
C GLU A 126 6.37 14.31 -27.99
N GLY A 127 5.44 14.63 -27.08
CA GLY A 127 3.99 14.53 -27.33
C GLY A 127 3.35 13.20 -26.88
N TYR A 128 4.13 12.13 -26.72
CA TYR A 128 3.68 10.87 -26.13
C TYR A 128 3.26 11.06 -24.66
N ALA A 129 2.26 10.30 -24.24
CA ALA A 129 1.99 10.04 -22.83
C ALA A 129 1.92 8.52 -22.61
N VAL A 130 2.85 8.00 -21.81
CA VAL A 130 3.02 6.58 -21.55
C VAL A 130 2.73 6.29 -20.07
N LYS A 131 1.99 5.21 -19.81
CA LYS A 131 1.72 4.69 -18.47
C LYS A 131 2.04 3.20 -18.45
N GLY A 132 2.80 2.76 -17.45
CA GLY A 132 3.07 1.34 -17.23
C GLY A 132 4.23 1.11 -16.27
N THR A 133 4.79 -0.10 -16.32
CA THR A 133 6.01 -0.49 -15.60
C THR A 133 7.18 -0.63 -16.57
N LEU A 134 8.39 -0.33 -16.11
CA LEU A 134 9.64 -0.60 -16.82
C LEU A 134 10.46 -1.62 -16.04
N LEU A 135 10.77 -2.75 -16.68
CA LEU A 135 11.69 -3.77 -16.20
C LEU A 135 13.14 -3.37 -16.54
N VAL A 136 14.04 -3.47 -15.56
CA VAL A 136 15.47 -3.33 -15.80
C VAL A 136 15.95 -4.40 -16.76
N ASN A 137 16.65 -3.99 -17.82
CA ASN A 137 17.23 -4.89 -18.79
C ASN A 137 18.68 -4.49 -19.08
N LYS A 138 19.62 -5.27 -18.53
CA LYS A 138 21.08 -5.10 -18.67
C LYS A 138 21.59 -5.32 -20.09
N LYS A 139 20.81 -6.01 -20.94
CA LYS A 139 21.15 -6.22 -22.35
C LYS A 139 20.85 -4.98 -23.21
N LEU A 140 20.15 -3.99 -22.68
CA LEU A 140 19.87 -2.76 -23.42
C LEU A 140 21.12 -1.86 -23.47
N PRO A 141 21.35 -1.18 -24.61
CA PRO A 141 22.34 -0.11 -24.67
C PRO A 141 22.03 0.96 -23.63
N SER A 142 23.06 1.64 -23.13
CA SER A 142 22.88 2.75 -22.19
C SER A 142 21.91 3.81 -22.72
N ARG A 143 21.18 4.44 -21.81
CA ARG A 143 20.19 5.50 -22.08
C ARG A 143 19.04 5.05 -22.99
N THR A 144 18.56 3.82 -22.82
CA THR A 144 17.48 3.26 -23.63
C THR A 144 16.22 3.04 -22.80
N ILE A 145 15.08 3.48 -23.33
CA ILE A 145 13.75 3.13 -22.83
C ILE A 145 12.98 2.49 -23.98
N GLN A 146 12.46 1.28 -23.74
CA GLN A 146 11.58 0.59 -24.67
C GLN A 146 10.19 0.49 -24.07
N VAL A 147 9.19 1.04 -24.74
CA VAL A 147 7.78 0.97 -24.31
C VAL A 147 6.99 0.17 -25.31
N ARG A 148 5.93 -0.51 -24.85
CA ARG A 148 5.02 -1.24 -25.74
C ARG A 148 3.85 -0.37 -26.17
N ARG A 149 3.18 -0.74 -27.26
CA ARG A 149 2.03 0.02 -27.78
C ARG A 149 0.91 0.12 -26.75
N SER A 150 0.65 -0.93 -25.98
CA SER A 150 -0.37 -0.90 -24.94
C SER A 150 -0.08 0.13 -23.83
N MET A 151 1.19 0.48 -23.59
CA MET A 151 1.61 1.49 -22.61
C MET A 151 1.36 2.92 -23.12
N VAL A 152 1.33 3.13 -24.44
CA VAL A 152 1.10 4.44 -25.06
C VAL A 152 -0.38 4.80 -24.90
N LYS A 153 -0.63 5.79 -24.05
CA LYS A 153 -1.98 6.23 -23.70
C LYS A 153 -2.43 7.43 -24.54
N VAL A 154 -1.47 8.18 -25.09
CA VAL A 154 -1.65 9.29 -26.05
C VAL A 154 -0.50 9.25 -27.05
N GLU A 155 -0.82 9.22 -28.34
CA GLU A 155 0.13 9.30 -29.46
C GLU A 155 0.44 10.76 -29.82
N PRO A 156 1.60 11.06 -30.42
CA PRO A 156 1.88 12.40 -30.90
C PRO A 156 1.05 12.73 -32.16
N ASP A 157 0.52 13.95 -32.24
CA ASP A 157 -0.02 14.49 -33.47
C ASP A 157 1.11 15.00 -34.37
N SER A 158 1.26 14.38 -35.55
CA SER A 158 2.25 14.77 -36.54
C SER A 158 2.10 16.21 -37.04
N ASN A 159 0.89 16.78 -36.98
CA ASN A 159 0.61 18.15 -37.43
C ASN A 159 1.08 19.21 -36.41
N LEU A 160 1.39 18.79 -35.17
CA LEU A 160 1.82 19.66 -34.09
C LEU A 160 3.31 19.49 -33.75
N SER A 161 4.11 18.95 -34.68
CA SER A 161 5.54 18.69 -34.50
C SER A 161 6.37 19.92 -34.11
N ASN A 162 5.87 21.12 -34.42
CA ASN A 162 6.56 22.39 -34.18
C ASN A 162 6.25 23.01 -32.80
N ILE A 163 5.41 22.37 -31.97
CA ILE A 163 5.07 22.86 -30.65
C ILE A 163 6.13 22.43 -29.63
N CYS A 164 6.53 23.37 -28.76
CA CYS A 164 7.43 23.08 -27.65
C CYS A 164 6.80 22.06 -26.70
N THR A 165 7.39 20.87 -26.61
CA THR A 165 6.98 19.83 -25.66
C THR A 165 7.90 19.84 -24.44
N ARG A 166 7.38 19.42 -23.28
CA ARG A 166 8.17 19.21 -22.06
C ARG A 166 8.25 17.73 -21.76
N ASN A 167 9.47 17.22 -21.72
CA ASN A 167 9.74 15.83 -21.38
C ASN A 167 9.83 15.66 -19.86
N SER A 168 9.27 14.58 -19.36
CA SER A 168 9.25 14.24 -17.93
C SER A 168 9.13 12.73 -17.76
N LEU A 169 10.06 12.13 -17.02
CA LEU A 169 9.99 10.75 -16.57
C LEU A 169 9.67 10.75 -15.08
N GLU A 170 8.50 10.24 -14.73
CA GLU A 170 7.95 10.36 -13.40
C GLU A 170 7.70 8.99 -12.79
N VAL A 171 8.27 8.76 -11.60
CA VAL A 171 8.20 7.51 -10.86
C VAL A 171 7.08 7.57 -9.84
N VAL A 172 6.27 6.52 -9.79
CA VAL A 172 5.14 6.41 -8.85
C VAL A 172 5.46 5.45 -7.73
N THR A 173 5.95 4.27 -8.09
CA THR A 173 6.31 3.19 -7.18
C THR A 173 7.40 2.36 -7.83
N THR A 174 8.27 1.78 -7.01
CA THR A 174 9.26 0.77 -7.42
C THR A 174 8.89 -0.62 -6.88
N SER A 175 9.48 -1.67 -7.45
CA SER A 175 9.51 -2.99 -6.82
C SER A 175 10.28 -2.88 -5.49
N ASN A 176 9.57 -3.08 -4.38
CA ASN A 176 10.10 -2.90 -3.03
C ASN A 176 10.00 -4.22 -2.26
N GLN A 177 10.75 -4.32 -1.17
CA GLN A 177 10.63 -5.44 -0.25
C GLN A 177 9.15 -5.60 0.18
N PRO A 178 8.54 -6.79 -0.03
CA PRO A 178 7.16 -7.03 0.35
C PRO A 178 6.97 -6.83 1.85
N LYS A 179 5.90 -6.11 2.21
CA LYS A 179 5.43 -6.06 3.59
C LYS A 179 4.72 -7.37 3.93
N ARG A 180 4.51 -7.63 5.24
CA ARG A 180 3.69 -8.75 5.73
C ARG A 180 2.36 -8.78 4.97
N ALA A 181 2.11 -9.88 4.26
CA ALA A 181 0.91 -10.05 3.46
C ALA A 181 -0.29 -10.40 4.35
N SER A 182 -1.47 -10.12 3.82
CA SER A 182 -2.72 -10.42 4.50
C SER A 182 -3.77 -10.87 3.51
N LEU A 183 -4.57 -11.86 3.89
CA LEU A 183 -5.79 -12.22 3.18
C LEU A 183 -6.78 -11.05 3.27
N SER A 184 -7.57 -10.86 2.23
CA SER A 184 -8.70 -9.93 2.22
C SER A 184 -10.02 -10.68 2.39
N LYS A 185 -11.11 -10.00 2.76
CA LYS A 185 -12.43 -10.62 2.85
C LYS A 185 -12.83 -11.37 1.58
N TYR A 186 -12.55 -10.81 0.39
CA TYR A 186 -12.84 -11.46 -0.89
C TYR A 186 -12.03 -12.73 -1.05
N LEU A 187 -10.72 -12.66 -0.80
CA LEU A 187 -9.85 -13.83 -0.88
C LEU A 187 -10.23 -14.91 0.13
N ILE A 188 -10.61 -14.56 1.37
CA ILE A 188 -11.10 -15.53 2.36
C ILE A 188 -12.33 -16.27 1.84
N MET A 189 -13.29 -15.56 1.24
CA MET A 189 -14.51 -16.16 0.68
C MET A 189 -14.20 -17.06 -0.51
N LEU A 190 -13.29 -16.65 -1.39
CA LEU A 190 -12.84 -17.46 -2.54
C LEU A 190 -12.07 -18.71 -2.09
N LEU A 191 -11.19 -18.59 -1.09
CA LEU A 191 -10.45 -19.71 -0.52
C LEU A 191 -11.39 -20.69 0.20
N SER A 192 -12.37 -20.19 0.95
CA SER A 192 -13.41 -21.00 1.57
C SER A 192 -14.24 -21.76 0.52
N TYR A 193 -14.62 -21.10 -0.57
CA TYR A 193 -15.26 -21.76 -1.72
C TYR A 193 -14.39 -22.83 -2.37
N GLY A 194 -13.08 -22.57 -2.49
CA GLY A 194 -12.09 -23.51 -2.99
C GLY A 194 -11.82 -24.69 -2.05
N GLY A 195 -12.44 -24.75 -0.88
CA GLY A 195 -12.35 -25.89 0.05
C GLY A 195 -11.35 -25.72 1.20
N VAL A 196 -10.80 -24.52 1.41
CA VAL A 196 -9.95 -24.23 2.57
C VAL A 196 -10.82 -24.28 3.85
N PRO A 197 -10.46 -25.10 4.85
CA PRO A 197 -11.29 -25.31 6.03
C PRO A 197 -11.30 -24.09 6.96
N ASP A 198 -12.42 -23.85 7.65
CA ASP A 198 -12.57 -22.75 8.62
C ASP A 198 -11.46 -22.71 9.67
N ASN A 199 -11.00 -23.88 10.15
CA ASN A 199 -9.95 -23.99 11.15
C ASN A 199 -8.65 -23.32 10.71
N PHE A 200 -8.30 -23.38 9.41
CA PHE A 200 -7.12 -22.72 8.88
C PHE A 200 -7.15 -21.21 9.13
N PHE A 201 -8.27 -20.56 8.81
CA PHE A 201 -8.43 -19.12 9.03
C PHE A 201 -8.52 -18.77 10.51
N MET A 202 -9.21 -19.59 11.30
CA MET A 202 -9.35 -19.38 12.74
C MET A 202 -8.01 -19.53 13.47
N ASP A 203 -7.13 -20.44 13.04
CA ASP A 203 -5.81 -20.59 13.64
C ASP A 203 -4.89 -19.41 13.29
N ILE A 204 -4.97 -18.90 12.06
CA ILE A 204 -4.32 -17.63 11.69
C ILE A 204 -4.82 -16.48 12.59
N LEU A 205 -6.14 -16.40 12.80
CA LEU A 205 -6.76 -15.38 13.64
C LEU A 205 -6.27 -15.47 15.10
N LYS A 206 -6.29 -16.66 15.69
CA LYS A 206 -5.82 -16.90 17.06
C LYS A 206 -4.36 -16.48 17.22
N ASN A 207 -3.49 -16.90 16.30
CA ASN A 207 -2.08 -16.50 16.31
C ASN A 207 -1.93 -14.97 16.27
N ALA A 208 -2.69 -14.28 15.42
CA ALA A 208 -2.66 -12.80 15.35
C ALA A 208 -3.14 -12.12 16.65
N LEU A 209 -4.17 -12.68 17.30
CA LEU A 209 -4.69 -12.19 18.58
C LEU A 209 -3.71 -12.46 19.73
N GLU A 210 -3.09 -13.63 19.78
CA GLU A 210 -2.06 -14.01 20.76
C GLU A 210 -0.81 -13.12 20.62
N GLU A 211 -0.34 -12.86 19.39
CA GLU A 211 0.73 -11.90 19.13
C GLU A 211 0.38 -10.51 19.68
N SER A 212 -0.90 -10.11 19.56
CA SER A 212 -1.40 -8.83 20.07
C SER A 212 -1.41 -8.77 21.60
N GLN A 213 -1.77 -9.86 22.28
CA GLN A 213 -1.72 -9.95 23.74
C GLN A 213 -0.27 -9.91 24.27
N GLY A 214 0.62 -10.65 23.60
CA GLY A 214 2.04 -10.68 23.93
C GLY A 214 2.73 -9.30 23.84
N ALA A 215 2.18 -8.36 23.06
CA ALA A 215 2.70 -7.01 22.95
C ALA A 215 2.61 -6.19 24.27
N PHE A 216 1.78 -6.59 25.23
CA PHE A 216 1.70 -5.91 26.53
C PHE A 216 2.56 -6.55 27.62
N SER A 217 3.05 -7.78 27.43
CA SER A 217 3.78 -8.55 28.44
C SER A 217 5.21 -8.89 28.03
N ASN A 218 5.52 -8.90 26.74
CA ASN A 218 6.82 -9.30 26.20
C ASN A 218 7.48 -8.13 25.44
N LYS A 219 8.67 -7.68 25.91
CA LYS A 219 9.41 -6.57 25.29
C LYS A 219 9.77 -6.80 23.82
N ARG A 220 10.12 -8.03 23.43
CA ARG A 220 10.44 -8.40 22.04
C ARG A 220 9.21 -8.24 21.15
N THR A 221 8.06 -8.75 21.60
CA THR A 221 6.79 -8.64 20.86
C THR A 221 6.32 -7.20 20.78
N ALA A 222 6.42 -6.45 21.88
CA ALA A 222 6.08 -5.03 21.94
C ALA A 222 6.93 -4.21 20.96
N LEU A 223 8.25 -4.45 20.94
CA LEU A 223 9.17 -3.75 20.04
C LEU A 223 8.88 -4.09 18.57
N ARG A 224 8.62 -5.36 18.25
CA ARG A 224 8.23 -5.79 16.90
C ARG A 224 6.95 -5.09 16.43
N VAL A 225 5.93 -4.99 17.29
CA VAL A 225 4.69 -4.26 16.99
C VAL A 225 4.96 -2.78 16.77
N ALA A 226 5.74 -2.14 17.66
CA ALA A 226 6.08 -0.72 17.54
C ALA A 226 6.88 -0.39 16.25
N LEU A 227 7.84 -1.25 15.87
CA LEU A 227 8.66 -1.05 14.67
C LEU A 227 7.87 -1.27 13.37
N ASN A 228 7.03 -2.31 13.33
CA ASN A 228 6.30 -2.68 12.13
C ASN A 228 5.04 -1.83 11.90
N ARG A 229 4.52 -1.19 12.96
CA ARG A 229 3.23 -0.49 12.92
C ARG A 229 3.31 0.99 13.27
N GLY A 230 4.42 1.47 13.82
CA GLY A 230 4.68 2.89 13.98
C GLY A 230 4.88 3.57 12.62
N GLY A 231 4.19 4.68 12.38
CA GLY A 231 4.57 5.62 11.32
C GLY A 231 6.01 6.14 11.49
N LEU A 232 6.52 6.86 10.48
CA LEU A 232 7.87 7.47 10.53
C LEU A 232 8.04 8.40 11.75
N ASP A 233 6.97 9.09 12.18
CA ASP A 233 6.96 9.95 13.37
C ASP A 233 6.70 9.21 14.70
N GLU A 234 6.55 7.88 14.68
CA GLU A 234 6.06 7.08 15.82
C GLU A 234 7.01 6.01 16.33
N LEU A 235 8.31 6.11 16.01
CA LEU A 235 9.33 5.32 16.67
C LEU A 235 9.46 5.63 18.17
N LEU A 236 8.71 6.60 18.71
CA LEU A 236 8.66 6.91 20.12
C LEU A 236 8.37 5.70 21.00
N ALA A 237 7.39 4.86 20.64
CA ALA A 237 7.10 3.64 21.40
C ALA A 237 8.29 2.66 21.38
N ALA A 238 8.93 2.48 20.23
CA ALA A 238 10.14 1.68 20.10
C ALA A 238 11.31 2.26 20.94
N LYS A 239 11.50 3.58 20.91
CA LYS A 239 12.52 4.29 21.72
C LYS A 239 12.26 4.12 23.22
N MET A 240 11.01 4.19 23.67
CA MET A 240 10.63 3.93 25.06
C MET A 240 11.02 2.52 25.49
N ILE A 241 10.65 1.50 24.69
CA ILE A 241 10.97 0.10 24.99
C ILE A 241 12.48 -0.14 25.02
N LEU A 242 13.22 0.41 24.04
CA LEU A 242 14.68 0.28 23.94
C LEU A 242 15.43 1.01 25.05
N SER A 243 14.85 2.08 25.61
CA SER A 243 15.42 2.83 26.75
C SER A 243 15.08 2.20 28.10
N GLY A 244 14.47 1.02 28.11
CA GLY A 244 14.14 0.27 29.33
C GLY A 244 12.84 0.71 30.02
N ILE A 245 12.03 1.59 29.41
CA ILE A 245 10.74 1.99 29.99
C ILE A 245 9.85 0.74 30.18
N PRO A 246 9.25 0.56 31.36
CA PRO A 246 8.35 -0.57 31.61
C PRO A 246 7.16 -0.61 30.66
N LEU A 247 6.74 -1.83 30.25
CA LEU A 247 5.57 -2.01 29.37
C LEU A 247 4.24 -1.68 30.08
N ASP A 248 4.26 -1.51 31.40
CA ASP A 248 3.12 -1.05 32.18
C ASP A 248 3.04 0.48 32.35
N GLU A 249 3.96 1.23 31.74
CA GLU A 249 3.86 2.66 31.61
C GLU A 249 2.57 3.04 30.84
N SER A 250 1.75 3.91 31.42
CA SER A 250 0.42 4.26 30.94
C SER A 250 0.41 4.77 29.50
N TYR A 251 1.28 5.72 29.15
CA TYR A 251 1.30 6.27 27.79
C TYR A 251 1.78 5.24 26.76
N LEU A 252 2.80 4.44 27.07
CA LEU A 252 3.25 3.35 26.23
C LEU A 252 2.13 2.34 25.98
N GLN A 253 1.42 1.91 27.02
CA GLN A 253 0.26 1.02 26.87
C GLN A 253 -0.83 1.65 26.01
N TYR A 254 -1.12 2.94 26.22
CA TYR A 254 -2.08 3.66 25.38
C TYR A 254 -1.66 3.68 23.90
N ARG A 255 -0.39 3.96 23.62
CA ARG A 255 0.17 3.92 22.25
C ARG A 255 0.08 2.52 21.64
N MET A 256 0.46 1.49 22.39
CA MET A 256 0.32 0.10 21.97
C MET A 256 -1.15 -0.26 21.70
N SER A 257 -2.08 0.18 22.56
CA SER A 257 -3.51 -0.06 22.38
C SER A 257 -4.06 0.57 21.09
N ILE A 258 -3.57 1.75 20.69
CA ILE A 258 -3.93 2.37 19.40
C ILE A 258 -3.46 1.49 18.24
N MET A 259 -2.18 1.10 18.23
CA MET A 259 -1.59 0.26 17.18
C MET A 259 -2.29 -1.11 17.06
N LEU A 260 -2.63 -1.72 18.19
CA LEU A 260 -3.35 -2.99 18.23
C LEU A 260 -4.83 -2.83 17.83
N ASN A 261 -5.47 -1.71 18.17
CA ASN A 261 -6.85 -1.44 17.76
C ASN A 261 -6.98 -1.23 16.24
N GLU A 262 -5.97 -0.66 15.58
CA GLU A 262 -5.92 -0.57 14.11
C GLU A 262 -5.81 -1.95 13.46
N GLU A 263 -4.95 -2.83 13.98
CA GLU A 263 -4.87 -4.21 13.52
C GLU A 263 -6.19 -4.94 13.75
N ARG A 264 -6.80 -4.77 14.92
CA ARG A 264 -8.09 -5.35 15.27
C ARG A 264 -9.20 -4.92 14.31
N LYS A 265 -9.26 -3.64 13.93
CA LYS A 265 -10.18 -3.16 12.88
C LYS A 265 -9.91 -3.86 11.54
N GLY A 266 -8.65 -4.09 11.21
CA GLY A 266 -8.25 -4.92 10.08
C GLY A 266 -8.82 -6.34 10.19
N LEU A 267 -8.62 -7.03 11.32
CA LEU A 267 -9.14 -8.38 11.56
C LEU A 267 -10.68 -8.43 11.43
N LEU A 268 -11.40 -7.47 12.02
CA LEU A 268 -12.86 -7.35 11.88
C LEU A 268 -13.31 -7.20 10.43
N SER A 269 -12.52 -6.51 9.60
CA SER A 269 -12.79 -6.33 8.17
C SER A 269 -12.42 -7.54 7.30
N GLY A 270 -11.95 -8.64 7.90
CA GLY A 270 -11.47 -9.83 7.19
C GLY A 270 -10.05 -9.68 6.64
N LYS A 271 -9.19 -8.88 7.28
CA LYS A 271 -7.77 -8.74 6.94
C LYS A 271 -6.91 -9.65 7.82
N LEU A 272 -6.69 -10.89 7.39
CA LEU A 272 -5.93 -11.88 8.19
C LEU A 272 -4.44 -11.91 7.79
N PRO A 273 -3.49 -11.64 8.70
CA PRO A 273 -2.07 -11.70 8.38
C PRO A 273 -1.62 -13.14 8.14
N ILE A 274 -0.92 -13.41 7.05
CA ILE A 274 -0.49 -14.76 6.68
C ILE A 274 1.01 -14.78 6.37
N THR A 275 1.71 -15.82 6.83
CA THR A 275 3.14 -16.04 6.59
C THR A 275 3.38 -16.67 5.21
N ASP A 276 4.64 -16.69 4.78
CA ASP A 276 5.06 -17.27 3.49
C ASP A 276 4.29 -16.75 2.29
N SER A 277 3.84 -15.51 2.40
CA SER A 277 2.99 -14.85 1.42
C SER A 277 3.44 -13.41 1.22
N TYR A 278 3.32 -12.93 -0.01
CA TYR A 278 3.93 -11.68 -0.47
C TYR A 278 3.00 -10.96 -1.43
N HIS A 279 3.07 -9.63 -1.48
CA HIS A 279 2.51 -8.85 -2.58
C HIS A 279 3.67 -8.39 -3.47
N LEU A 280 3.67 -8.84 -4.72
CA LEU A 280 4.74 -8.57 -5.69
C LEU A 280 4.17 -7.88 -6.93
N MET A 281 4.95 -6.97 -7.51
CA MET A 281 4.59 -6.37 -8.79
C MET A 281 4.82 -7.40 -9.90
N GLY A 282 3.87 -7.49 -10.84
CA GLY A 282 3.97 -8.41 -11.98
C GLY A 282 4.65 -7.80 -13.21
N THR A 283 5.34 -8.64 -13.97
CA THR A 283 5.81 -8.34 -15.33
C THR A 283 5.87 -9.62 -16.16
N VAL A 284 6.23 -9.52 -17.44
CA VAL A 284 6.40 -10.65 -18.34
C VAL A 284 7.84 -11.11 -18.36
N ASP A 285 8.05 -12.42 -18.42
CA ASP A 285 9.35 -13.04 -18.64
C ASP A 285 9.99 -12.58 -19.97
N PRO A 286 11.11 -11.83 -19.94
CA PRO A 286 11.82 -11.41 -21.14
C PRO A 286 12.56 -12.55 -21.86
N SER A 287 12.80 -13.69 -21.20
CA SER A 287 13.49 -14.84 -21.78
C SER A 287 12.58 -15.71 -22.64
N GLY A 288 11.28 -15.75 -22.32
CA GLY A 288 10.29 -16.57 -23.01
C GLY A 288 10.43 -18.07 -22.74
N VAL A 289 11.04 -18.44 -21.60
CA VAL A 289 11.33 -19.84 -21.21
C VAL A 289 10.23 -20.44 -20.35
N LEU A 290 9.45 -19.59 -19.67
CA LEU A 290 8.34 -20.05 -18.82
C LEU A 290 7.19 -20.63 -19.65
N GLU A 291 6.71 -21.80 -19.24
CA GLU A 291 5.50 -22.42 -19.78
C GLU A 291 4.22 -21.79 -19.20
N SER A 292 3.06 -22.09 -19.79
CA SER A 292 1.79 -21.40 -19.47
C SER A 292 1.31 -21.51 -18.02
N ASP A 293 1.75 -22.52 -17.26
CA ASP A 293 1.44 -22.72 -15.84
C ASP A 293 2.63 -22.41 -14.91
N GLU A 294 3.71 -21.86 -15.46
CA GLU A 294 4.94 -21.53 -14.73
C GLU A 294 5.10 -20.02 -14.52
N VAL A 295 5.66 -19.66 -13.37
CA VAL A 295 6.05 -18.28 -13.05
C VAL A 295 7.48 -18.28 -12.51
N SER A 296 8.21 -17.18 -12.66
CA SER A 296 9.45 -16.97 -11.91
C SER A 296 9.24 -15.87 -10.88
N ILE A 297 9.73 -16.05 -9.66
CA ILE A 297 9.51 -15.11 -8.57
C ILE A 297 10.86 -14.84 -7.90
N ILE A 298 11.25 -13.58 -7.84
CA ILE A 298 12.50 -13.12 -7.22
C ILE A 298 12.18 -12.43 -5.89
N LEU A 299 12.68 -13.00 -4.80
CA LEU A 299 12.60 -12.42 -3.45
C LEU A 299 14.00 -11.96 -2.99
N ASP A 300 14.17 -11.74 -1.68
CA ASP A 300 15.45 -11.26 -1.14
C ASP A 300 16.59 -12.28 -1.33
N ASN A 301 16.31 -13.55 -1.05
CA ASN A 301 17.29 -14.64 -1.18
C ASN A 301 17.35 -15.23 -2.62
N GLY A 302 16.86 -14.48 -3.62
CA GLY A 302 16.85 -14.87 -5.02
C GLY A 302 15.55 -15.54 -5.47
N GLN A 303 15.66 -16.33 -6.54
CA GLN A 303 14.53 -17.00 -7.17
C GLN A 303 14.00 -18.16 -6.31
N ILE A 304 12.69 -18.32 -6.29
CA ILE A 304 12.03 -19.39 -5.54
C ILE A 304 11.52 -20.50 -6.47
N SER A 305 11.32 -21.70 -5.93
CA SER A 305 10.77 -22.83 -6.70
C SER A 305 9.69 -23.59 -5.94
N GLY A 306 8.83 -24.29 -6.68
CA GLY A 306 7.73 -25.09 -6.14
C GLY A 306 6.35 -24.48 -6.40
N LYS A 307 5.29 -25.16 -5.97
CA LYS A 307 3.92 -24.67 -6.18
C LYS A 307 3.66 -23.39 -5.39
N VAL A 308 2.91 -22.47 -6.01
CA VAL A 308 2.51 -21.20 -5.42
C VAL A 308 1.05 -20.89 -5.76
N LEU A 309 0.35 -20.27 -4.82
CA LEU A 309 -0.98 -19.73 -5.04
C LEU A 309 -0.84 -18.26 -5.43
N VAL A 310 -1.44 -17.85 -6.55
CA VAL A 310 -1.37 -16.49 -7.08
C VAL A 310 -2.77 -15.91 -7.22
N TYR A 311 -2.96 -14.67 -6.80
CA TYR A 311 -4.22 -13.93 -6.85
C TYR A 311 -3.97 -12.44 -7.05
N ARG A 312 -4.84 -11.77 -7.81
CA ARG A 312 -4.82 -10.32 -7.95
C ARG A 312 -5.97 -9.67 -7.18
N HIS A 313 -5.66 -8.68 -6.36
CA HIS A 313 -6.66 -7.94 -5.62
C HIS A 313 -7.10 -6.66 -6.37
N PRO A 314 -8.40 -6.31 -6.43
CA PRO A 314 -9.57 -7.06 -5.97
C PRO A 314 -10.20 -7.95 -7.06
N GLY A 315 -9.99 -9.27 -6.97
CA GLY A 315 -10.76 -10.27 -7.71
C GLY A 315 -11.88 -10.89 -6.85
N ILE A 316 -13.03 -11.16 -7.46
CA ILE A 316 -14.22 -11.74 -6.82
C ILE A 316 -14.79 -12.97 -7.56
N HIS A 317 -14.17 -13.39 -8.67
CA HIS A 317 -14.54 -14.60 -9.38
C HIS A 317 -13.83 -15.82 -8.78
N PHE A 318 -14.51 -16.97 -8.80
CA PHE A 318 -14.00 -18.24 -8.25
C PHE A 318 -12.67 -18.68 -8.90
N GLY A 319 -12.50 -18.35 -10.18
CA GLY A 319 -11.31 -18.64 -10.97
C GLY A 319 -10.23 -17.56 -10.94
N ASP A 320 -10.31 -16.51 -10.11
CA ASP A 320 -9.23 -15.50 -10.02
C ASP A 320 -8.03 -15.97 -9.18
N VAL A 321 -8.17 -17.12 -8.50
CA VAL A 321 -7.13 -17.70 -7.66
C VAL A 321 -6.54 -18.91 -8.40
N HIS A 322 -5.26 -18.83 -8.71
CA HIS A 322 -4.54 -19.83 -9.49
C HIS A 322 -3.53 -20.56 -8.61
N ILE A 323 -3.27 -21.83 -8.93
CA ILE A 323 -2.09 -22.57 -8.46
C ILE A 323 -1.15 -22.69 -9.64
N LEU A 324 0.06 -22.14 -9.50
CA LEU A 324 1.10 -22.09 -10.53
C LEU A 324 2.39 -22.73 -10.00
N THR A 325 3.32 -23.04 -10.90
CA THR A 325 4.63 -23.56 -10.52
C THR A 325 5.69 -22.48 -10.60
N ALA A 326 6.29 -22.12 -9.46
CA ALA A 326 7.46 -21.27 -9.44
C ALA A 326 8.67 -22.04 -9.97
N ARG A 327 9.29 -21.55 -11.03
CA ARG A 327 10.45 -22.13 -11.70
C ARG A 327 11.65 -21.19 -11.63
N TYR A 328 12.82 -21.77 -11.35
CA TYR A 328 14.08 -21.06 -11.47
C TYR A 328 14.46 -20.92 -12.95
N VAL A 329 14.73 -19.69 -13.39
CA VAL A 329 15.10 -19.31 -14.75
C VAL A 329 16.46 -18.61 -14.72
N LYS A 330 17.50 -19.28 -15.20
CA LYS A 330 18.88 -18.77 -15.17
C LYS A 330 19.05 -17.56 -16.09
N GLU A 331 18.33 -17.55 -17.19
CA GLU A 331 18.38 -16.52 -18.23
C GLU A 331 17.99 -15.14 -17.69
N LEU A 332 17.13 -15.08 -16.66
CA LEU A 332 16.73 -13.83 -16.02
C LEU A 332 17.92 -13.08 -15.40
N ASP A 333 18.93 -13.78 -14.90
CA ASP A 333 20.11 -13.15 -14.29
C ASP A 333 20.85 -12.26 -15.31
N GLU A 334 20.83 -12.64 -16.59
CA GLU A 334 21.41 -11.83 -17.68
C GLU A 334 20.59 -10.57 -18.00
N PHE A 335 19.29 -10.56 -17.68
CA PHE A 335 18.41 -9.41 -17.89
C PHE A 335 18.40 -8.48 -16.68
N VAL A 336 18.17 -9.01 -15.48
CA VAL A 336 17.87 -8.20 -14.28
C VAL A 336 19.02 -8.13 -13.27
N GLY A 337 20.03 -9.00 -13.38
CA GLY A 337 21.13 -9.08 -12.43
C GLY A 337 20.64 -9.32 -11.00
N ASP A 338 21.15 -8.54 -10.05
CA ASP A 338 20.82 -8.66 -8.62
C ASP A 338 19.53 -7.91 -8.22
N ALA A 339 18.78 -7.37 -9.19
CA ALA A 339 17.52 -6.69 -8.91
C ALA A 339 16.50 -7.67 -8.31
N LYS A 340 15.66 -7.20 -7.37
CA LYS A 340 14.81 -8.07 -6.54
C LYS A 340 13.34 -7.63 -6.53
N TYR A 341 12.48 -8.54 -6.05
CA TYR A 341 11.07 -8.31 -5.67
C TYR A 341 10.07 -8.15 -6.83
N ALA A 342 9.93 -9.20 -7.64
CA ALA A 342 8.88 -9.26 -8.66
C ALA A 342 8.44 -10.69 -8.98
N ILE A 343 7.29 -10.80 -9.64
CA ILE A 343 6.80 -12.03 -10.26
C ILE A 343 6.78 -11.85 -11.79
N PHE A 344 7.34 -12.83 -12.49
CA PHE A 344 7.43 -12.93 -13.94
C PHE A 344 6.43 -13.95 -14.43
N PHE A 345 5.59 -13.53 -15.37
CA PHE A 345 4.56 -14.33 -16.01
C PHE A 345 5.03 -14.83 -17.37
N PRO A 346 4.54 -15.99 -17.82
CA PRO A 346 4.88 -16.55 -19.11
C PRO A 346 4.30 -15.71 -20.24
N CYS A 347 4.90 -15.81 -21.41
CA CYS A 347 4.39 -15.19 -22.63
C CYS A 347 3.84 -16.23 -23.63
N ASN A 348 3.42 -17.38 -23.10
CA ASN A 348 2.86 -18.51 -23.84
C ASN A 348 1.38 -18.71 -23.47
N GLY A 349 0.59 -19.20 -24.42
CA GLY A 349 -0.83 -19.52 -24.23
C GLY A 349 -1.81 -18.54 -24.89
N PRO A 350 -3.11 -18.92 -24.90
CA PRO A 350 -4.16 -18.18 -25.61
C PRO A 350 -4.63 -16.92 -24.87
N ARG A 351 -4.27 -16.79 -23.59
CA ARG A 351 -4.64 -15.69 -22.70
C ARG A 351 -3.53 -15.43 -21.69
N SER A 352 -3.36 -14.17 -21.30
CA SER A 352 -2.39 -13.79 -20.27
C SER A 352 -2.89 -14.23 -18.89
N LEU A 353 -2.00 -14.80 -18.07
CA LEU A 353 -2.32 -15.16 -16.68
C LEU A 353 -2.75 -13.94 -15.85
N ALA A 354 -2.21 -12.74 -16.13
CA ALA A 354 -2.65 -11.53 -15.45
C ALA A 354 -4.11 -11.19 -15.78
N ASP A 355 -4.52 -11.36 -17.04
CA ASP A 355 -5.89 -11.12 -17.49
C ASP A 355 -6.88 -12.17 -16.95
N GLU A 356 -6.43 -13.42 -16.76
CA GLU A 356 -7.21 -14.47 -16.09
C GLU A 356 -7.53 -14.12 -14.64
N MET A 357 -6.64 -13.40 -13.96
CA MET A 357 -6.81 -12.95 -12.58
C MET A 357 -7.48 -11.58 -12.51
N ALA A 358 -8.81 -11.57 -12.54
CA ALA A 358 -9.64 -10.38 -12.45
C ALA A 358 -9.42 -9.33 -13.55
N GLY A 359 -8.93 -9.69 -14.74
CA GLY A 359 -8.64 -8.73 -15.82
C GLY A 359 -7.43 -7.84 -15.52
N GLY A 360 -6.40 -8.39 -14.89
CA GLY A 360 -5.18 -7.67 -14.55
C GLY A 360 -4.26 -7.38 -15.72
N ASP A 361 -3.35 -6.44 -15.50
CA ASP A 361 -2.28 -6.08 -16.44
C ASP A 361 -0.94 -5.92 -15.71
N PHE A 362 0.07 -5.39 -16.38
CA PHE A 362 1.40 -5.14 -15.82
C PHE A 362 1.71 -3.65 -15.71
N ASP A 363 0.68 -2.79 -15.56
CA ASP A 363 0.83 -1.33 -15.46
C ASP A 363 1.12 -0.83 -14.02
N GLY A 364 1.24 -1.78 -13.09
CA GLY A 364 1.56 -1.61 -11.68
C GLY A 364 0.78 -2.54 -10.74
N ASP A 365 0.07 -3.52 -11.29
CA ASP A 365 -0.70 -4.50 -10.52
C ASP A 365 0.18 -5.32 -9.57
N MET A 366 -0.38 -5.55 -8.38
CA MET A 366 0.26 -6.31 -7.30
C MET A 366 -0.44 -7.65 -7.15
N PHE A 367 0.34 -8.72 -7.24
CA PHE A 367 -0.12 -10.10 -7.10
C PHE A 367 0.18 -10.61 -5.69
N PHE A 368 -0.84 -11.10 -5.01
CA PHE A 368 -0.69 -11.91 -3.82
C PHE A 368 -0.13 -13.27 -4.24
N VAL A 369 1.01 -13.64 -3.69
CA VAL A 369 1.67 -14.92 -3.90
C VAL A 369 1.80 -15.61 -2.56
N SER A 370 1.34 -16.85 -2.43
CA SER A 370 1.50 -17.65 -1.21
C SER A 370 2.16 -18.99 -1.49
N LYS A 371 3.14 -19.34 -0.66
CA LYS A 371 3.75 -20.66 -0.59
C LYS A 371 3.20 -21.53 0.54
N ASN A 372 2.17 -21.05 1.24
CA ASN A 372 1.66 -21.76 2.39
C ASN A 372 1.19 -23.17 1.98
N PRO A 373 1.79 -24.25 2.52
CA PRO A 373 1.49 -25.60 2.05
C PRO A 373 0.04 -25.99 2.30
N GLN A 374 -0.57 -25.54 3.40
CA GLN A 374 -1.97 -25.84 3.69
C GLN A 374 -2.91 -25.19 2.65
N LEU A 375 -2.62 -23.97 2.19
CA LEU A 375 -3.40 -23.35 1.12
C LEU A 375 -3.29 -24.15 -0.18
N LEU A 376 -2.08 -24.60 -0.52
CA LEU A 376 -1.81 -25.38 -1.73
C LEU A 376 -2.45 -26.76 -1.70
N ASP A 377 -2.58 -27.36 -0.51
CA ASP A 377 -3.17 -28.69 -0.32
C ASP A 377 -4.70 -28.65 -0.33
N TYR A 378 -5.30 -27.64 0.31
CA TYR A 378 -6.75 -27.56 0.45
C TYR A 378 -7.45 -26.89 -0.74
N PHE A 379 -6.83 -25.90 -1.38
CA PHE A 379 -7.50 -25.08 -2.39
C PHE A 379 -7.68 -25.81 -3.72
N LYS A 380 -8.91 -25.78 -4.23
CA LYS A 380 -9.29 -26.32 -5.54
C LYS A 380 -9.51 -25.19 -6.53
N VAL A 381 -8.75 -25.24 -7.63
CA VAL A 381 -8.82 -24.25 -8.71
C VAL A 381 -10.16 -24.35 -9.45
N SER A 382 -10.68 -23.19 -9.86
CA SER A 382 -11.87 -23.07 -10.72
C SER A 382 -11.49 -22.45 -12.05
N GLU A 383 -12.33 -22.63 -13.07
CA GLU A 383 -12.10 -22.02 -14.39
C GLU A 383 -12.07 -20.48 -14.31
N PRO A 384 -11.12 -19.82 -15.01
CA PRO A 384 -11.00 -18.37 -15.03
C PRO A 384 -12.25 -17.66 -15.54
N TRP A 385 -12.44 -16.42 -15.11
CA TRP A 385 -13.55 -15.61 -15.58
C TRP A 385 -13.40 -15.26 -17.06
N THR A 386 -14.44 -15.49 -17.85
CA THR A 386 -14.51 -15.03 -19.24
C THR A 386 -15.56 -13.93 -19.35
N GLU A 387 -15.15 -12.79 -19.89
CA GLU A 387 -16.04 -11.66 -20.12
C GLU A 387 -17.22 -12.03 -21.01
N ASN A 388 -18.43 -11.83 -20.48
CA ASN A 388 -19.67 -11.88 -21.23
C ASN A 388 -20.11 -10.44 -21.48
N CYS A 389 -19.72 -9.84 -22.60
CA CYS A 389 -20.10 -8.48 -22.96
C CYS A 389 -21.63 -8.36 -23.10
N THR A 390 -22.30 -7.80 -22.09
CA THR A 390 -23.76 -7.58 -22.13
C THR A 390 -24.15 -6.16 -22.51
N THR A 391 -23.24 -5.19 -22.41
CA THR A 391 -23.59 -3.77 -22.49
C THR A 391 -22.99 -3.13 -23.74
N PRO A 392 -23.82 -2.59 -24.65
CA PRO A 392 -23.33 -1.91 -25.86
C PRO A 392 -22.47 -0.70 -25.52
N GLU A 393 -21.40 -0.49 -26.29
CA GLU A 393 -20.69 0.80 -26.26
C GLU A 393 -21.63 1.89 -26.79
N GLY A 394 -21.82 2.96 -26.02
CA GLY A 394 -22.60 4.11 -26.46
C GLY A 394 -21.91 4.89 -27.59
N PRO A 395 -22.64 5.67 -28.39
CA PRO A 395 -22.04 6.53 -29.39
C PRO A 395 -21.08 7.52 -28.74
N SER A 396 -19.86 7.61 -29.25
CA SER A 396 -18.84 8.52 -28.72
C SER A 396 -18.21 9.34 -29.85
N ARG A 397 -18.28 10.67 -29.72
CA ARG A 397 -17.55 11.62 -30.57
C ARG A 397 -16.11 11.74 -30.11
N ARG A 398 -15.20 11.98 -31.06
CA ARG A 398 -13.80 12.28 -30.75
C ARG A 398 -13.69 13.71 -30.21
N PRO A 399 -12.75 14.01 -29.30
CA PRO A 399 -12.53 15.37 -28.82
C PRO A 399 -12.25 16.37 -29.95
N SER A 400 -11.56 15.94 -31.01
CA SER A 400 -11.28 16.75 -32.20
C SER A 400 -12.51 17.13 -33.04
N GLU A 401 -13.67 16.53 -32.78
CA GLU A 401 -14.92 16.81 -33.49
C GLU A 401 -15.78 17.89 -32.81
N PHE A 402 -15.36 18.37 -31.63
CA PHE A 402 -16.04 19.45 -30.90
C PHE A 402 -15.41 20.80 -31.24
N SER A 403 -16.21 21.88 -31.22
CA SER A 403 -15.63 23.23 -31.11
C SER A 403 -15.04 23.44 -29.71
N ASP A 404 -14.23 24.48 -29.53
CA ASP A 404 -13.62 24.78 -28.23
C ASP A 404 -14.69 25.01 -27.14
N GLU A 405 -15.79 25.71 -27.46
CA GLU A 405 -16.90 25.98 -26.55
C GLU A 405 -17.74 24.72 -26.25
N GLU A 406 -17.98 23.87 -27.26
CA GLU A 406 -18.67 22.60 -27.08
C GLU A 406 -17.85 21.66 -26.20
N LEU A 407 -16.53 21.61 -26.41
CA LEU A 407 -15.61 20.80 -25.63
C LEU A 407 -15.59 21.24 -24.17
N GLU A 408 -15.47 22.55 -23.91
CA GLU A 408 -15.53 23.08 -22.55
C GLU A 408 -16.85 22.70 -21.86
N SER A 409 -17.97 22.86 -22.56
CA SER A 409 -19.30 22.52 -22.05
C SER A 409 -19.43 21.03 -21.71
N GLU A 410 -18.99 20.14 -22.59
CA GLU A 410 -19.00 18.68 -22.37
C GLU A 410 -18.09 18.28 -21.18
N LEU A 411 -16.93 18.92 -21.05
CA LEU A 411 -16.02 18.68 -19.92
C LEU A 411 -16.65 19.12 -18.59
N PHE A 412 -17.29 20.29 -18.55
CA PHE A 412 -18.01 20.77 -17.39
C PHE A 412 -19.18 19.86 -17.02
N GLU A 413 -20.00 19.45 -18.00
CA GLU A 413 -21.10 18.52 -17.76
C GLU A 413 -20.60 17.17 -17.21
N SER A 414 -19.54 16.64 -17.78
CA SER A 414 -18.93 15.37 -17.34
C SER A 414 -18.38 15.48 -15.91
N PHE A 415 -17.76 16.61 -15.56
CA PHE A 415 -17.36 16.91 -14.20
C PHE A 415 -18.56 16.95 -13.25
N LEU A 416 -19.63 17.69 -13.60
CA LEU A 416 -20.85 17.80 -12.79
C LEU A 416 -21.52 16.43 -12.61
N LYS A 417 -21.67 15.63 -13.67
CA LYS A 417 -22.20 14.27 -13.61
C LYS A 417 -21.36 13.39 -12.69
N THR A 418 -20.04 13.40 -12.84
CA THR A 418 -19.13 12.61 -12.00
C THR A 418 -19.19 13.04 -10.53
N ARG A 419 -19.31 14.34 -10.26
CA ARG A 419 -19.29 14.91 -8.90
C ARG A 419 -20.62 14.79 -8.15
N PHE A 420 -21.74 14.90 -8.86
CA PHE A 420 -23.08 14.97 -8.27
C PHE A 420 -23.94 13.73 -8.56
N GLN A 421 -23.56 12.91 -9.53
CA GLN A 421 -24.24 11.65 -9.88
C GLN A 421 -23.22 10.49 -10.04
N PRO A 422 -22.37 10.22 -9.04
CA PRO A 422 -21.39 9.15 -9.13
C PRO A 422 -22.07 7.79 -9.30
N SER A 423 -21.48 6.93 -10.11
CA SER A 423 -21.90 5.53 -10.20
C SER A 423 -21.40 4.75 -8.99
N TYR A 424 -22.31 4.11 -8.28
CA TYR A 424 -22.00 3.20 -7.18
C TYR A 424 -22.06 1.73 -7.59
N ALA A 425 -22.17 1.44 -8.90
CA ALA A 425 -22.42 0.09 -9.40
C ALA A 425 -21.36 -0.94 -8.93
N MET A 426 -20.07 -0.58 -8.96
CA MET A 426 -18.99 -1.47 -8.48
C MET A 426 -19.17 -1.82 -7.00
N GLY A 427 -19.38 -0.81 -6.14
CA GLY A 427 -19.55 -1.03 -4.69
C GLY A 427 -20.81 -1.81 -4.37
N VAL A 428 -21.93 -1.47 -5.03
CA VAL A 428 -23.20 -2.18 -4.89
C VAL A 428 -23.06 -3.63 -5.36
N ALA A 429 -22.41 -3.89 -6.50
CA ALA A 429 -22.19 -5.25 -6.99
C ALA A 429 -21.34 -6.06 -6.00
N ALA A 430 -20.24 -5.49 -5.50
CA ALA A 430 -19.35 -6.16 -4.55
C ALA A 430 -20.01 -6.44 -3.19
N ASP A 431 -20.81 -5.51 -2.67
CA ASP A 431 -21.52 -5.69 -1.40
C ASP A 431 -22.61 -6.76 -1.50
N ASN A 432 -23.40 -6.73 -2.58
CA ASN A 432 -24.43 -7.75 -2.82
C ASN A 432 -23.81 -9.12 -3.12
N TRP A 433 -22.72 -9.17 -3.89
CA TRP A 433 -21.95 -10.39 -4.12
C TRP A 433 -21.46 -10.97 -2.79
N SER A 434 -20.91 -10.13 -1.90
CA SER A 434 -20.43 -10.57 -0.60
C SER A 434 -21.56 -11.17 0.24
N ALA A 435 -22.73 -10.54 0.26
CA ALA A 435 -23.87 -11.02 1.04
C ALA A 435 -24.48 -12.33 0.49
N ILE A 436 -24.55 -12.50 -0.83
CA ILE A 436 -25.04 -13.75 -1.44
C ILE A 436 -24.00 -14.86 -1.25
N MET A 437 -22.72 -14.55 -1.45
CA MET A 437 -21.65 -15.52 -1.32
C MET A 437 -21.49 -16.02 0.12
N ASP A 438 -21.65 -15.13 1.11
CA ASP A 438 -21.71 -15.49 2.52
C ASP A 438 -22.80 -16.54 2.81
N ARG A 439 -24.01 -16.31 2.31
CA ARG A 439 -25.10 -17.28 2.42
C ARG A 439 -24.80 -18.57 1.66
N PHE A 440 -24.31 -18.46 0.43
CA PHE A 440 -23.97 -19.60 -0.41
C PHE A 440 -22.99 -20.57 0.28
N LEU A 441 -22.02 -20.05 1.04
CA LEU A 441 -21.06 -20.84 1.81
C LEU A 441 -21.66 -21.53 3.05
N THR A 442 -22.83 -21.10 3.52
CA THR A 442 -23.45 -21.61 4.76
C THR A 442 -24.68 -22.50 4.53
N VAL A 443 -25.34 -22.37 3.38
CA VAL A 443 -26.52 -23.18 3.02
C VAL A 443 -26.09 -24.64 2.83
N GLU A 444 -26.88 -25.58 3.36
CA GLU A 444 -26.65 -27.02 3.20
C GLU A 444 -26.87 -27.48 1.74
N ASP A 445 -26.18 -28.53 1.32
CA ASP A 445 -26.28 -29.08 -0.04
C ASP A 445 -27.65 -29.68 -0.39
N SER A 446 -28.50 -29.90 0.61
CA SER A 446 -29.88 -30.41 0.46
C SER A 446 -30.79 -29.45 -0.31
N ASN A 447 -30.49 -28.14 -0.35
CA ASN A 447 -31.25 -27.11 -1.07
C ASN A 447 -30.63 -26.79 -2.44
N SER A 448 -30.63 -27.76 -3.35
CA SER A 448 -29.96 -27.65 -4.66
C SER A 448 -30.50 -26.54 -5.57
N SER A 449 -31.81 -26.25 -5.53
CA SER A 449 -32.43 -25.20 -6.36
C SER A 449 -32.04 -23.79 -5.91
N GLU A 450 -32.02 -23.53 -4.60
CA GLU A 450 -31.60 -22.25 -4.03
C GLU A 450 -30.12 -21.97 -4.30
N LYS A 451 -29.24 -22.96 -4.09
CA LYS A 451 -27.81 -22.83 -4.41
C LYS A 451 -27.56 -22.56 -5.89
N THR A 452 -28.34 -23.17 -6.78
CA THR A 452 -28.22 -22.96 -8.22
C THR A 452 -28.56 -21.51 -8.58
N LEU A 453 -29.68 -20.99 -8.06
CA LEU A 453 -30.07 -19.58 -8.26
C LEU A 453 -29.05 -18.60 -7.68
N MET A 454 -28.53 -18.86 -6.47
CA MET A 454 -27.47 -18.05 -5.87
C MET A 454 -26.22 -18.01 -6.76
N LYS A 455 -25.80 -19.16 -7.29
CA LYS A 455 -24.63 -19.26 -8.17
C LYS A 455 -24.81 -18.47 -9.47
N GLU A 456 -26.02 -18.48 -10.04
CA GLU A 456 -26.34 -17.66 -11.22
C GLU A 456 -26.31 -16.16 -10.90
N ASN A 457 -26.90 -15.75 -9.77
CA ASN A 457 -26.86 -14.36 -9.32
C ASN A 457 -25.43 -13.88 -9.04
N LEU A 458 -24.59 -14.74 -8.44
CA LEU A 458 -23.17 -14.45 -8.21
C LEU A 458 -22.44 -14.21 -9.54
N LYS A 459 -22.65 -15.06 -10.55
CA LYS A 459 -22.04 -14.87 -11.88
C LYS A 459 -22.44 -13.53 -12.50
N LYS A 460 -23.73 -13.19 -12.49
CA LYS A 460 -24.22 -11.89 -13.00
C LYS A 460 -23.62 -10.70 -12.25
N LEU A 461 -23.49 -10.79 -10.93
CA LEU A 461 -22.86 -9.75 -10.12
C LEU A 461 -21.36 -9.62 -10.41
N ILE A 462 -20.66 -10.72 -10.70
CA ILE A 462 -19.25 -10.70 -11.10
C ILE A 462 -19.09 -9.99 -12.44
N ASP A 463 -19.92 -10.33 -13.44
CA ASP A 463 -19.88 -9.66 -14.75
C ASP A 463 -20.10 -8.15 -14.62
N LEU A 464 -21.10 -7.74 -13.84
CA LEU A 464 -21.39 -6.33 -13.55
C LEU A 464 -20.26 -5.64 -12.76
N TYR A 465 -19.59 -6.35 -11.86
CA TYR A 465 -18.48 -5.81 -11.07
C TYR A 465 -17.28 -5.48 -11.95
N TYR A 466 -16.86 -6.40 -12.81
CA TYR A 466 -15.74 -6.17 -13.72
C TYR A 466 -16.07 -5.15 -14.79
N GLU A 467 -17.29 -5.15 -15.33
CA GLU A 467 -17.71 -4.09 -16.24
C GLU A 467 -17.70 -2.71 -15.56
N ALA A 468 -18.17 -2.63 -14.30
CA ALA A 468 -18.15 -1.38 -13.54
C ALA A 468 -16.73 -0.89 -13.21
N LEU A 469 -15.75 -1.80 -13.17
CA LEU A 469 -14.33 -1.47 -12.94
C LEU A 469 -13.72 -0.71 -14.12
N ASP A 470 -14.07 -1.10 -15.35
CA ASP A 470 -13.61 -0.43 -16.57
C ASP A 470 -14.58 0.62 -17.13
N ALA A 471 -15.76 0.79 -16.51
CA ALA A 471 -16.77 1.78 -16.90
C ALA A 471 -16.21 3.21 -17.03
N SER A 472 -15.30 3.61 -16.14
CA SER A 472 -14.68 4.95 -16.17
C SER A 472 -13.79 5.18 -17.39
N LYS A 473 -13.16 4.13 -17.94
CA LYS A 473 -12.27 4.20 -19.11
C LYS A 473 -13.04 4.02 -20.42
N THR A 474 -14.11 3.24 -20.38
CA THR A 474 -14.92 2.88 -21.55
C THR A 474 -16.09 3.84 -21.77
N GLY A 475 -16.53 4.55 -20.73
CA GLY A 475 -17.73 5.40 -20.76
C GLY A 475 -19.04 4.62 -20.61
N LYS A 476 -18.98 3.30 -20.33
CA LYS A 476 -20.17 2.46 -20.12
C LYS A 476 -20.91 2.87 -18.85
N LYS A 477 -22.24 2.84 -18.90
CA LYS A 477 -23.11 3.08 -17.73
C LYS A 477 -23.62 1.77 -17.18
N VAL A 478 -22.95 1.28 -16.14
CA VAL A 478 -23.35 0.04 -15.44
C VAL A 478 -24.35 0.36 -14.34
N LYS A 479 -25.42 -0.42 -14.24
CA LYS A 479 -26.37 -0.39 -13.13
C LYS A 479 -26.61 -1.81 -12.65
N VAL A 480 -26.59 -2.01 -11.33
CA VAL A 480 -26.96 -3.29 -10.72
C VAL A 480 -28.49 -3.38 -10.64
N PRO A 481 -29.12 -4.36 -11.31
CA PRO A 481 -30.57 -4.57 -11.26
C PRO A 481 -31.09 -4.82 -9.84
N GLU A 482 -32.36 -4.53 -9.60
CA GLU A 482 -32.96 -4.64 -8.26
C GLU A 482 -33.11 -6.09 -7.81
N GLU A 483 -33.34 -7.00 -8.76
CA GLU A 483 -33.44 -8.44 -8.52
C GLU A 483 -32.15 -9.09 -8.01
N LEU A 484 -30.99 -8.44 -8.22
CA LEU A 484 -29.69 -8.89 -7.69
C LEU A 484 -29.36 -8.27 -6.32
N ARG A 485 -30.21 -7.39 -5.79
CA ARG A 485 -29.98 -6.73 -4.50
C ARG A 485 -30.56 -7.54 -3.36
N VAL A 486 -29.78 -7.68 -2.30
CA VAL A 486 -30.20 -8.35 -1.08
C VAL A 486 -30.87 -7.39 -0.10
N ALA A 487 -31.90 -7.87 0.60
CA ALA A 487 -32.56 -7.11 1.66
C ALA A 487 -31.79 -7.11 2.99
N LEU A 488 -31.05 -8.19 3.28
CA LEU A 488 -30.31 -8.39 4.52
C LEU A 488 -28.84 -8.66 4.23
N PHE A 489 -27.97 -7.99 4.97
CA PHE A 489 -26.52 -8.15 4.89
C PHE A 489 -25.97 -8.96 6.08
N PRO A 490 -24.83 -9.63 5.95
CA PRO A 490 -24.16 -10.26 7.09
C PRO A 490 -23.80 -9.23 8.17
N HIS A 491 -23.98 -9.59 9.44
CA HIS A 491 -23.69 -8.71 10.59
C HIS A 491 -22.25 -8.14 10.64
N TYR A 492 -21.25 -8.84 10.10
CA TYR A 492 -19.87 -8.34 10.05
C TYR A 492 -19.71 -7.12 9.12
N MET A 493 -20.70 -6.82 8.27
CA MET A 493 -20.73 -5.62 7.43
C MET A 493 -21.30 -4.39 8.15
N GLU A 494 -21.76 -4.53 9.40
CA GLU A 494 -22.24 -3.44 10.27
C GLU A 494 -23.33 -2.56 9.61
N ARG A 495 -24.24 -3.20 8.86
CA ARG A 495 -25.44 -2.56 8.29
C ARG A 495 -26.61 -2.64 9.27
N GLU A 496 -27.51 -1.66 9.24
CA GLU A 496 -28.71 -1.62 10.10
C GLU A 496 -29.57 -2.90 9.96
N ASN A 497 -29.85 -3.29 8.72
CA ASN A 497 -30.57 -4.53 8.40
C ASN A 497 -29.59 -5.68 8.18
N SER A 498 -29.34 -6.47 9.22
CA SER A 498 -28.38 -7.58 9.15
C SER A 498 -28.87 -8.91 9.73
N PHE A 499 -28.26 -10.00 9.28
CA PHE A 499 -28.45 -11.35 9.80
C PHE A 499 -27.17 -11.89 10.44
N LYS A 500 -27.33 -12.82 11.39
CA LYS A 500 -26.21 -13.50 12.02
C LYS A 500 -25.63 -14.55 11.05
N SER A 501 -24.44 -14.28 10.55
CA SER A 501 -23.76 -15.18 9.61
C SER A 501 -22.96 -16.22 10.36
N THR A 502 -23.05 -17.47 9.91
CA THR A 502 -22.27 -18.62 10.40
C THR A 502 -21.07 -18.93 9.49
N SER A 503 -20.82 -18.11 8.47
CA SER A 503 -19.64 -18.26 7.60
C SER A 503 -18.35 -17.99 8.36
N ILE A 504 -17.22 -18.28 7.73
CA ILE A 504 -15.91 -17.98 8.31
C ILE A 504 -15.73 -16.48 8.64
N LEU A 505 -16.24 -15.56 7.82
CA LEU A 505 -16.15 -14.12 8.11
C LEU A 505 -17.01 -13.73 9.32
N GLY A 506 -18.19 -14.33 9.46
CA GLY A 506 -19.03 -14.18 10.65
C GLY A 506 -18.31 -14.66 11.91
N LYS A 507 -17.72 -15.87 11.86
CA LYS A 507 -16.94 -16.45 12.96
C LYS A 507 -15.73 -15.60 13.36
N ILE A 508 -14.96 -15.09 12.38
CA ILE A 508 -13.83 -14.19 12.62
C ILE A 508 -14.31 -12.93 13.34
N TYR A 509 -15.35 -12.28 12.82
CA TYR A 509 -15.88 -11.05 13.37
C TYR A 509 -16.33 -11.20 14.81
N ASP A 510 -17.08 -12.27 15.11
CA ASP A 510 -17.56 -12.58 16.45
C ASP A 510 -16.42 -12.85 17.44
N HIS A 511 -15.43 -13.62 17.01
CA HIS A 511 -14.30 -13.97 17.86
C HIS A 511 -13.47 -12.72 18.20
N VAL A 512 -13.23 -11.84 17.23
CA VAL A 512 -12.52 -10.57 17.47
C VAL A 512 -13.32 -9.62 18.36
N LYS A 513 -14.66 -9.59 18.23
CA LYS A 513 -15.52 -8.79 19.10
C LYS A 513 -15.50 -9.29 20.54
N ALA A 514 -15.64 -10.59 20.76
CA ALA A 514 -15.59 -11.19 22.10
C ALA A 514 -14.27 -10.87 22.81
N TYR A 515 -13.15 -10.97 22.09
CA TYR A 515 -11.82 -10.65 22.61
C TYR A 515 -11.64 -9.18 23.06
N GLN A 516 -12.43 -8.24 22.51
CA GLN A 516 -12.35 -6.83 22.89
C GLN A 516 -12.83 -6.59 24.32
N GLU A 517 -13.83 -7.33 24.78
CA GLU A 517 -14.46 -7.13 26.09
C GLU A 517 -13.48 -7.43 27.24
N GLU A 518 -12.44 -8.23 26.99
CA GLU A 518 -11.45 -8.66 27.99
C GLU A 518 -10.35 -7.61 28.27
N VAL A 519 -10.08 -6.66 27.36
CA VAL A 519 -8.88 -5.77 27.41
C VAL A 519 -9.17 -4.40 28.08
N SER A 520 -10.13 -4.30 29.00
CA SER A 520 -10.60 -3.01 29.51
C SER A 520 -9.65 -2.29 30.51
N ARG A 521 -9.60 -0.95 30.32
CA ARG A 521 -8.88 0.17 30.95
C ARG A 521 -8.06 -0.06 32.24
N LYS A 522 -6.76 0.27 32.16
CA LYS A 522 -5.87 0.50 33.31
C LYS A 522 -5.87 1.98 33.72
N GLU A 523 -5.78 2.25 35.02
CA GLU A 523 -5.64 3.60 35.60
C GLU A 523 -4.35 4.29 35.13
N VAL A 524 -4.39 5.62 35.01
CA VAL A 524 -3.19 6.42 34.69
C VAL A 524 -2.24 6.45 35.88
N ARG A 525 -0.98 6.07 35.69
CA ARG A 525 0.04 6.00 36.75
C ARG A 525 1.33 6.69 36.32
N LYS A 526 1.94 7.42 37.25
CA LYS A 526 3.29 7.99 37.08
C LYS A 526 4.34 6.92 37.33
N LEU A 527 5.44 6.99 36.59
CA LEU A 527 6.63 6.22 36.92
C LEU A 527 7.35 6.86 38.12
N PRO A 528 7.72 6.08 39.15
CA PRO A 528 8.41 6.62 40.33
C PRO A 528 9.67 7.42 39.98
N PHE A 529 10.43 6.96 38.99
CA PHE A 529 11.66 7.62 38.54
C PHE A 529 11.46 9.07 38.05
N PHE A 530 10.32 9.38 37.44
CA PHE A 530 10.03 10.72 36.93
C PHE A 530 9.22 11.57 37.92
N ASN A 531 8.77 10.99 39.04
CA ASN A 531 8.00 11.69 40.07
C ASN A 531 8.95 12.40 41.06
N VAL A 532 9.69 13.38 40.56
CA VAL A 532 10.67 14.17 41.31
C VAL A 532 10.11 15.58 41.57
N GLU A 533 10.42 16.15 42.73
CA GLU A 533 10.10 17.54 43.04
C GLU A 533 10.93 18.49 42.17
N VAL A 534 10.26 19.48 41.58
CA VAL A 534 10.83 20.49 40.68
C VAL A 534 10.57 21.88 41.23
N SER A 535 11.42 22.85 40.88
CA SER A 535 11.25 24.24 41.33
C SER A 535 9.88 24.81 40.96
N GLU A 536 9.35 25.66 41.85
CA GLU A 536 8.02 26.26 41.71
C GLU A 536 7.94 27.20 40.50
N GLU A 537 9.05 27.86 40.16
CA GLU A 537 9.21 28.69 38.95
C GLU A 537 9.07 27.84 37.67
N CYS A 538 9.78 26.71 37.61
CA CYS A 538 9.73 25.79 36.48
C CYS A 538 8.33 25.18 36.31
N ARG A 539 7.72 24.76 37.43
CA ARG A 539 6.35 24.23 37.45
C ARG A 539 5.34 25.26 36.96
N SER A 540 5.45 26.52 37.41
CA SER A 540 4.53 27.60 37.01
C SER A 540 4.66 27.92 35.52
N LYS A 541 5.90 28.04 35.02
CA LYS A 541 6.20 28.26 33.59
C LYS A 541 5.56 27.18 32.71
N TRP A 542 5.84 25.91 32.99
CA TRP A 542 5.34 24.81 32.16
C TRP A 542 3.85 24.53 32.34
N THR A 543 3.26 24.89 33.49
CA THR A 543 1.81 24.86 33.66
C THR A 543 1.15 25.82 32.68
N ALA A 544 1.58 27.09 32.65
CA ALA A 544 1.04 28.09 31.73
C ALA A 544 1.23 27.68 30.25
N LEU A 545 2.42 27.17 29.90
CA LEU A 545 2.70 26.69 28.54
C LEU A 545 1.83 25.49 28.16
N TYR A 546 1.59 24.56 29.07
CA TYR A 546 0.73 23.40 28.84
C TYR A 546 -0.74 23.79 28.69
N GLU A 547 -1.22 24.78 29.46
CA GLU A 547 -2.56 25.35 29.28
C GLU A 547 -2.72 26.00 27.91
N GLN A 548 -1.73 26.77 27.47
CA GLN A 548 -1.72 27.34 26.13
C GLN A 548 -1.71 26.24 25.07
N TYR A 549 -0.87 25.23 25.22
CA TYR A 549 -0.81 24.08 24.32
C TYR A 549 -2.18 23.41 24.19
N ARG A 550 -2.89 23.20 25.30
CA ARG A 550 -4.22 22.57 25.27
C ARG A 550 -5.23 23.40 24.48
N LYS A 551 -5.20 24.73 24.61
CA LYS A 551 -6.04 25.64 23.81
C LYS A 551 -5.66 25.58 22.33
N ASP A 552 -4.38 25.73 22.03
CA ASP A 552 -3.84 25.72 20.67
C ASP A 552 -4.14 24.39 19.96
N MET A 553 -3.90 23.25 20.62
CA MET A 553 -4.17 21.92 20.08
C MET A 553 -5.66 21.68 19.87
N THR A 554 -6.52 22.18 20.76
CA THR A 554 -7.99 22.09 20.56
C THR A 554 -8.42 22.87 19.33
N TYR A 555 -7.84 24.06 19.12
CA TYR A 555 -8.09 24.86 17.92
C TYR A 555 -7.65 24.09 16.66
N VAL A 556 -6.41 23.56 16.64
CA VAL A 556 -5.88 22.77 15.52
C VAL A 556 -6.73 21.54 15.21
N LEU A 557 -7.25 20.84 16.22
CA LEU A 557 -8.06 19.64 16.00
C LEU A 557 -9.50 19.93 15.56
N SER A 558 -9.98 21.16 15.73
CA SER A 558 -11.33 21.58 15.35
C SER A 558 -11.46 22.07 13.89
N SER A 559 -10.34 22.26 13.17
CA SER A 559 -10.37 22.48 11.72
C SER A 559 -10.71 21.18 10.99
N GLY A 560 -11.74 21.16 10.14
CA GLY A 560 -12.30 19.93 9.54
C GLY A 560 -11.43 19.15 8.53
N ASN A 561 -10.11 19.35 8.46
CA ASN A 561 -9.23 18.65 7.50
C ASN A 561 -8.10 17.89 8.21
N LYS A 562 -8.25 16.55 8.28
CA LYS A 562 -7.35 15.65 9.01
C LYS A 562 -5.86 15.76 8.61
N GLU A 563 -5.53 15.79 7.32
CA GLU A 563 -4.12 15.88 6.87
C GLU A 563 -3.48 17.24 7.22
N LYS A 564 -4.26 18.32 7.14
CA LYS A 564 -3.79 19.65 7.56
C LYS A 564 -3.63 19.73 9.08
N ASN A 565 -4.49 19.04 9.82
CA ASN A 565 -4.42 19.01 11.28
C ASN A 565 -3.18 18.27 11.78
N ASP A 566 -2.79 17.16 11.13
CA ASP A 566 -1.60 16.39 11.53
C ASP A 566 -0.32 17.24 11.38
N ALA A 567 -0.12 17.87 10.22
CA ALA A 567 1.03 18.75 9.99
C ALA A 567 1.04 19.99 10.91
N ALA A 568 -0.13 20.56 11.19
CA ALA A 568 -0.25 21.69 12.12
C ALA A 568 0.02 21.26 13.57
N ALA A 569 -0.39 20.05 13.96
CA ALA A 569 -0.11 19.49 15.27
C ALA A 569 1.39 19.23 15.46
N ASP A 570 2.08 18.74 14.43
CA ASP A 570 3.54 18.53 14.46
C ASP A 570 4.31 19.84 14.58
N ALA A 571 3.91 20.86 13.80
CA ALA A 571 4.47 22.20 13.93
C ALA A 571 4.25 22.79 15.34
N LEU A 572 3.11 22.47 15.97
CA LEU A 572 2.84 22.89 17.35
C LEU A 572 3.78 22.17 18.34
N TYR A 573 4.01 20.87 18.20
CA TYR A 573 4.99 20.16 19.04
C TYR A 573 6.39 20.76 18.87
N ASP A 574 6.80 21.08 17.65
CA ASP A 574 8.12 21.65 17.38
C ASP A 574 8.32 23.04 17.99
N LYS A 575 7.26 23.85 18.11
CA LYS A 575 7.28 25.10 18.88
C LYS A 575 7.68 24.85 20.33
N TYR A 576 7.03 23.89 21.00
CA TYR A 576 7.34 23.58 22.40
C TYR A 576 8.67 22.83 22.59
N LYS A 577 9.12 22.06 21.61
CA LYS A 577 10.48 21.50 21.60
C LYS A 577 11.54 22.61 21.54
N LYS A 578 11.33 23.63 20.71
CA LYS A 578 12.24 24.80 20.66
C LYS A 578 12.30 25.53 22.00
N GLU A 579 11.17 25.70 22.69
CA GLU A 579 11.15 26.28 24.04
C GLU A 579 11.94 25.44 25.06
N LEU A 580 11.80 24.11 25.02
CA LEU A 580 12.49 23.20 25.94
C LEU A 580 14.00 23.10 25.63
N TYR A 581 14.38 22.81 24.38
CA TYR A 581 15.76 22.49 24.01
C TYR A 581 16.58 23.69 23.51
N GLY A 582 15.93 24.80 23.15
CA GLY A 582 16.55 25.86 22.35
C GLY A 582 16.86 25.43 20.91
N GLY A 583 16.33 24.29 20.46
CA GLY A 583 16.60 23.66 19.18
C GLY A 583 15.50 22.69 18.79
N ALA A 584 15.65 22.00 17.66
CA ALA A 584 14.63 21.06 17.17
C ALA A 584 14.52 19.78 18.04
N GLU A 585 15.61 19.35 18.66
CA GLU A 585 15.71 18.12 19.46
C GLU A 585 16.88 18.22 20.46
N LEU A 586 16.95 17.28 21.40
CA LEU A 586 17.99 17.16 22.43
C LEU A 586 19.41 17.09 21.85
N VAL A 587 19.57 16.48 20.68
CA VAL A 587 20.87 16.34 19.99
C VAL A 587 21.40 17.70 19.51
N VAL A 588 20.50 18.61 19.12
CA VAL A 588 20.84 19.96 18.61
C VAL A 588 20.44 21.03 19.65
N ARG A 589 20.49 20.67 20.93
CA ARG A 589 20.12 21.58 22.02
C ARG A 589 21.10 22.76 22.11
N GLN A 590 20.56 23.93 22.40
CA GLN A 590 21.34 25.14 22.70
C GLN A 590 21.33 25.46 24.20
N ARG A 591 20.44 24.80 24.96
CA ARG A 591 20.27 24.98 26.40
C ARG A 591 21.07 23.93 27.19
N PRO A 592 21.52 24.26 28.42
CA PRO A 592 22.29 23.33 29.25
C PRO A 592 21.42 22.17 29.77
N MET A 593 22.03 20.98 29.92
CA MET A 593 21.30 19.74 30.20
C MET A 593 20.62 19.74 31.57
N ASN A 594 21.20 20.38 32.59
CA ASN A 594 20.61 20.50 33.91
C ASN A 594 19.23 21.19 33.89
N GLN A 595 19.11 22.30 33.16
CA GLN A 595 17.84 23.02 33.00
C GLN A 595 16.82 22.21 32.19
N ILE A 596 17.26 21.57 31.10
CA ILE A 596 16.40 20.71 30.30
C ILE A 596 15.86 19.54 31.13
N SER A 597 16.70 18.99 32.01
CA SER A 597 16.33 17.84 32.83
C SER A 597 15.23 18.19 33.83
N GLU A 598 15.41 19.29 34.56
CA GLU A 598 14.40 19.79 35.49
C GLU A 598 13.09 20.14 34.77
N GLU A 599 13.16 20.84 33.64
CA GLU A 599 11.99 21.16 32.83
C GLU A 599 11.29 19.90 32.27
N ALA A 600 12.03 18.87 31.87
CA ALA A 600 11.47 17.60 31.40
C ALA A 600 10.69 16.87 32.51
N PHE A 601 11.23 16.80 33.73
CA PHE A 601 10.51 16.25 34.89
C PHE A 601 9.24 17.07 35.19
N ALA A 602 9.31 18.40 35.10
CA ALA A 602 8.15 19.26 35.31
C ALA A 602 7.05 18.99 34.28
N ILE A 603 7.40 18.92 32.99
CA ILE A 603 6.45 18.59 31.90
C ILE A 603 5.79 17.24 32.15
N TYR A 604 6.58 16.21 32.49
CA TYR A 604 6.05 14.87 32.78
C TYR A 604 5.01 14.92 33.90
N ASN A 605 5.36 15.53 35.04
CA ASN A 605 4.46 15.59 36.19
C ASN A 605 3.18 16.37 35.89
N ILE A 606 3.28 17.55 35.26
CA ILE A 606 2.11 18.38 34.91
C ILE A 606 1.15 17.62 33.98
N CYS A 607 1.69 16.94 32.97
CA CYS A 607 0.88 16.18 32.01
C CYS A 607 0.19 14.98 32.66
N TYR A 608 0.90 14.23 33.51
CA TYR A 608 0.34 13.05 34.19
C TYR A 608 -0.66 13.44 35.27
N ASP A 609 -0.42 14.49 36.05
CA ASP A 609 -1.37 15.01 37.03
C ASP A 609 -2.68 15.43 36.35
N TYR A 610 -2.57 16.11 35.21
CA TYR A 610 -3.73 16.48 34.42
C TYR A 610 -4.44 15.24 33.84
N ALA A 611 -3.69 14.28 33.27
CA ALA A 611 -4.24 13.04 32.73
C ALA A 611 -4.99 12.20 33.78
N ILE A 612 -4.44 12.10 35.00
CA ILE A 612 -5.07 11.45 36.16
C ILE A 612 -6.36 12.19 36.52
N LYS A 613 -6.31 13.52 36.64
CA LYS A 613 -7.47 14.34 37.02
C LYS A 613 -8.66 14.17 36.08
N ILE A 614 -8.43 14.06 34.78
CA ILE A 614 -9.51 13.94 33.78
C ILE A 614 -9.74 12.50 33.32
N ASN A 615 -8.98 11.54 33.84
CA ASN A 615 -9.00 10.13 33.46
C ASN A 615 -8.82 9.88 31.95
N ASP A 616 -7.83 10.55 31.34
CA ASP A 616 -7.50 10.42 29.92
C ASP A 616 -5.98 10.31 29.71
N VAL A 617 -5.51 9.09 29.46
CA VAL A 617 -4.08 8.77 29.19
C VAL A 617 -3.55 9.49 27.95
N GLY A 618 -4.42 9.84 26.99
CA GLY A 618 -4.01 10.57 25.79
C GLY A 618 -3.35 11.91 26.11
N LYS A 619 -3.67 12.52 27.27
CA LYS A 619 -3.06 13.78 27.73
C LYS A 619 -1.59 13.66 28.14
N CYS A 620 -1.11 12.46 28.43
CA CYS A 620 0.32 12.20 28.66
C CYS A 620 1.16 12.41 27.39
N GLY A 621 0.53 12.48 26.21
CA GLY A 621 1.25 12.55 24.94
C GLY A 621 2.11 13.79 24.74
N PHE A 622 1.75 14.92 25.34
CA PHE A 622 2.60 16.12 25.28
C PHE A 622 3.96 15.90 25.92
N ALA A 623 4.00 15.24 27.09
CA ALA A 623 5.26 14.94 27.78
C ALA A 623 6.20 14.10 26.92
N TRP A 624 5.70 13.04 26.30
CA TRP A 624 6.53 12.17 25.48
C TRP A 624 6.86 12.74 24.09
N LYS A 625 5.99 13.56 23.50
CA LYS A 625 6.27 14.18 22.19
C LYS A 625 7.20 15.39 22.26
N VAL A 626 7.18 16.13 23.38
CA VAL A 626 8.03 17.31 23.57
C VAL A 626 9.27 16.98 24.38
N ALA A 627 9.12 16.39 25.57
CA ALA A 627 10.22 16.07 26.48
C ALA A 627 10.75 14.63 26.34
N GLY A 628 10.18 13.80 25.45
CA GLY A 628 10.50 12.37 25.36
C GLY A 628 11.98 12.06 25.22
N SER A 629 12.70 12.76 24.34
CA SER A 629 14.13 12.53 24.15
C SER A 629 14.96 12.82 25.41
N ALA A 630 14.63 13.89 26.16
CA ALA A 630 15.24 14.16 27.46
C ALA A 630 14.86 13.11 28.51
N LEU A 631 13.58 12.75 28.61
CA LEU A 631 13.09 11.75 29.56
C LEU A 631 13.74 10.38 29.36
N LEU A 632 13.89 9.95 28.11
CA LEU A 632 14.55 8.69 27.77
C LEU A 632 16.05 8.72 28.09
N ASN A 633 16.73 9.83 27.77
CA ASN A 633 18.13 9.99 28.12
C ASN A 633 18.36 9.96 29.63
N LEU A 634 17.51 10.65 30.41
CA LEU A 634 17.54 10.65 31.87
C LEU A 634 17.30 9.27 32.46
N HIS A 635 16.35 8.52 31.90
CA HIS A 635 16.08 7.15 32.35
C HIS A 635 17.28 6.23 32.14
N VAL A 636 17.91 6.28 30.97
CA VAL A 636 19.11 5.47 30.67
C VAL A 636 20.28 5.85 31.56
N LEU A 637 20.50 7.16 31.80
CA LEU A 637 21.50 7.63 32.76
C LEU A 637 21.23 7.16 34.18
N GLY A 638 19.96 7.13 34.60
CA GLY A 638 19.55 6.64 35.92
C GLY A 638 19.73 5.13 36.11
N LEU A 639 19.92 4.37 35.03
CA LEU A 639 20.25 2.94 35.06
C LEU A 639 21.77 2.67 35.01
N ASP A 640 22.61 3.72 34.99
CA ASP A 640 24.06 3.63 34.75
C ASP A 640 24.43 2.95 33.41
N GLU A 641 23.51 2.98 32.44
CA GLU A 641 23.70 2.39 31.11
C GLU A 641 24.07 3.45 30.05
N LYS A 642 24.61 3.00 28.92
CA LYS A 642 24.91 3.86 27.75
C LYS A 642 23.87 3.66 26.67
N THR A 643 23.42 4.75 26.04
CA THR A 643 22.50 4.68 24.90
C THR A 643 23.19 4.08 23.67
N LEU A 644 22.60 3.03 23.10
CA LEU A 644 22.99 2.47 21.80
C LEU A 644 22.29 3.23 20.68
N SER A 645 23.07 3.76 19.74
CA SER A 645 22.55 4.32 18.49
C SER A 645 22.33 3.18 17.49
N CYS A 646 21.09 2.98 17.05
CA CYS A 646 20.75 1.98 16.03
C CYS A 646 19.82 2.58 14.98
N ALA A 647 20.09 2.28 13.71
CA ALA A 647 19.23 2.73 12.62
C ALA A 647 17.88 1.97 12.67
N PRO A 648 16.74 2.65 12.49
CA PRO A 648 15.44 1.99 12.49
C PRO A 648 15.29 0.90 11.42
N SER A 649 15.99 1.04 10.29
CA SER A 649 16.05 0.01 9.23
C SER A 649 16.69 -1.28 9.72
N VAL A 650 17.82 -1.19 10.44
CA VAL A 650 18.52 -2.35 11.02
C VAL A 650 17.65 -3.03 12.07
N LEU A 651 16.96 -2.26 12.92
CA LEU A 651 16.01 -2.83 13.89
C LEU A 651 14.84 -3.53 13.20
N LYS A 652 14.31 -2.99 12.11
CA LYS A 652 13.26 -3.66 11.35
C LYS A 652 13.74 -4.97 10.76
N GLU A 653 14.96 -5.02 10.23
CA GLU A 653 15.57 -6.25 9.72
C GLU A 653 15.69 -7.33 10.82
N LEU A 654 16.24 -6.97 11.99
CA LEU A 654 16.43 -7.90 13.12
C LEU A 654 15.12 -8.47 13.71
N PHE A 655 14.02 -7.72 13.57
CA PHE A 655 12.70 -8.07 14.15
C PHE A 655 11.63 -8.33 13.09
N SER A 656 12.03 -8.48 11.81
CA SER A 656 11.14 -8.75 10.67
C SER A 656 10.57 -10.16 10.66
#